data_AF-A0A8T2G0K6-F1
#
_entry.id   AF-A0A8T2G0K6-F1
#
_cell.length_a   1.000
_cell.length_b   1.000
_cell.length_c   1.000
_cell.angle_alpha   90.00
_cell.angle_beta   90.00
_cell.angle_gamma   90.00
#
_symmetry.space_group_name_H-M   'P 1'
#
loop_
_entity.id
_entity.type
_entity.pdbx_description
1 polymer ?
#
loop_
_entity_poly.entity_id
_entity_poly.type
_entity_poly.pdbx_seq_one_letter_code
_entity_poly.pdbx_strand_id
1 'polypeptide(L)'
;NGLYKMINLASLSNCKQTQTHMASLRKKLPLNRFRRRLDKLRSRHNIRSVRQRFGNGGNTQQQRPPTKHLCPLSDPVEPHKLQRRRLLSQSQLSECFGCKGKHLEGKRYYYFCPLCNLEFHRGCHVLPQQMKHPLHLSHPLTLISLDPNFDTSKIPQEWGESSSSDSEGSFDSDDEFGGRRRLLRRRARFFSPFFDVEDDDDDDVDLDDDDDDDDDDDNDLSDIYYGKCKCCQKRFEDIYYHCSVCNFSLNFTCTIKPPPLTITHLKSHSHILTLFPRRIPLPCDVCGLSLNDAHDPVYACLPCNYMVHRACINLPRAIKITRHQHRLSLISSLISGDFSCGVCRKTIDISYGHYSCIKGCCYGAHSKCATNKNVWDGKDLEDVPEEPEEVIEPFVRIDEEMIHHFTHSCHLKLQGKGSHRGEKKFCKACCFPISIYDTFYTCLDCDFVLHEACACLPRIQHHPLHKHPLILNKSDPSLQLYVDGYSVEGMFACSACRRHSTGFVYSCNVEFCDFQVDVKCAFLPDTSVHESHPNHPIYINLTKGACMGCSNACSRKYLECVICDSFLGVECATLPSVAHYKHDSHPLTLCYGEKGTTSGQYWCEICESKLDASEWFYTCDSCRVTLHLKCLLGNDMYIKPQHFVGKEGEIEIALNDGNTRPFCSVCHVRCTDISVFKYQDNVYCDLGCVRKVKIYESRGSELFSSQTAQLKSLK
;
A
#
# COMPACT_ATOMS: atom_id res chain seq x y z
N ASN A 1 1.44 -37.02 10.10
CA ASN A 1 0.46 -37.25 9.02
C ASN A 1 -0.90 -37.85 9.41
N GLY A 2 -1.16 -38.22 10.67
CA GLY A 2 -2.50 -38.62 11.15
C GLY A 2 -3.34 -37.49 11.78
N LEU A 3 -2.72 -36.39 12.24
CA LEU A 3 -3.42 -35.31 12.96
C LEU A 3 -4.04 -34.22 12.06
N TYR A 4 -3.52 -34.02 10.84
CA TYR A 4 -4.05 -33.02 9.89
C TYR A 4 -5.40 -33.40 9.26
N LYS A 5 -5.76 -34.70 9.27
CA LYS A 5 -7.09 -35.17 8.84
C LYS A 5 -8.16 -35.07 9.93
N MET A 6 -7.79 -34.99 11.20
CA MET A 6 -8.76 -34.94 12.31
C MET A 6 -9.24 -33.53 12.66
N ILE A 7 -8.42 -32.50 12.42
CA ILE A 7 -8.76 -31.13 12.80
C ILE A 7 -9.80 -30.50 11.82
N ASN A 8 -9.85 -30.93 10.56
CA ASN A 8 -10.83 -30.44 9.59
C ASN A 8 -12.18 -31.20 9.59
N LEU A 9 -12.27 -32.38 10.21
CA LEU A 9 -13.53 -33.13 10.33
C LEU A 9 -14.30 -32.83 11.63
N ALA A 10 -13.63 -32.37 12.69
CA ALA A 10 -14.28 -32.02 13.96
C ALA A 10 -15.03 -30.68 13.92
N SER A 11 -14.65 -29.76 13.03
CA SER A 11 -15.30 -28.44 12.88
C SER A 11 -16.59 -28.47 12.03
N LEU A 12 -16.86 -29.58 11.33
CA LEU A 12 -18.01 -29.77 10.45
C LEU A 12 -19.08 -30.75 10.99
N SER A 13 -18.80 -31.46 12.09
CA SER A 13 -19.72 -32.46 12.64
C SER A 13 -20.69 -31.92 13.72
N ASN A 14 -20.37 -30.80 14.39
CA ASN A 14 -21.23 -30.23 15.44
C ASN A 14 -22.26 -29.19 14.95
N CYS A 15 -22.35 -28.92 13.64
CA CYS A 15 -23.36 -28.02 13.06
C CYS A 15 -24.46 -28.76 12.28
N LYS A 16 -24.54 -30.10 12.38
CA LYS A 16 -25.53 -30.94 11.68
C LYS A 16 -26.69 -31.46 12.55
N GLN A 17 -26.74 -31.15 13.84
CA GLN A 17 -27.82 -31.62 14.74
C GLN A 17 -28.87 -30.58 15.12
N THR A 18 -28.78 -29.33 14.63
CA THR A 18 -29.78 -28.28 14.90
C THR A 18 -30.54 -27.79 13.65
N GLN A 19 -30.29 -28.39 12.47
CA GLN A 19 -30.98 -28.05 11.22
C GLN A 19 -32.12 -29.01 10.81
N THR A 20 -32.43 -30.03 11.60
CA THR A 20 -33.49 -31.01 11.28
C THR A 20 -34.89 -30.66 11.79
N HIS A 21 -35.15 -29.42 12.24
CA HIS A 21 -36.49 -29.03 12.74
C HIS A 21 -37.13 -27.80 12.06
N MET A 22 -36.57 -27.30 10.96
CA MET A 22 -37.10 -26.16 10.20
C MET A 22 -37.26 -26.47 8.70
N ALA A 23 -37.59 -27.73 8.36
CA ALA A 23 -37.91 -28.14 6.99
C ALA A 23 -39.35 -28.68 6.90
N SER A 24 -40.33 -27.81 7.21
CA SER A 24 -41.71 -28.01 6.79
C SER A 24 -42.37 -26.66 6.62
N LEU A 25 -42.85 -26.39 5.40
CA LEU A 25 -43.57 -25.21 4.89
C LEU A 25 -42.72 -24.20 4.09
N ARG A 26 -42.60 -24.46 2.78
CA ARG A 26 -43.30 -23.67 1.74
C ARG A 26 -42.94 -24.17 0.34
N LYS A 27 -43.96 -24.63 -0.38
CA LYS A 27 -43.93 -24.97 -1.81
C LYS A 27 -44.65 -23.85 -2.58
N LYS A 28 -44.05 -23.50 -3.74
CA LYS A 28 -44.64 -23.14 -5.05
C LYS A 28 -44.82 -21.66 -5.49
N LEU A 29 -43.99 -21.33 -6.52
CA LEU A 29 -44.25 -20.65 -7.82
C LEU A 29 -44.19 -19.09 -7.92
N PRO A 30 -43.93 -18.50 -9.12
CA PRO A 30 -42.80 -18.73 -10.04
C PRO A 30 -42.17 -17.44 -10.63
N LEU A 31 -41.04 -17.63 -11.33
CA LEU A 31 -40.36 -16.70 -12.25
C LEU A 31 -41.31 -15.93 -13.17
N ASN A 32 -41.31 -14.59 -13.09
CA ASN A 32 -41.56 -13.65 -14.20
C ASN A 32 -41.59 -12.20 -13.68
N ARG A 33 -40.42 -11.55 -13.51
CA ARG A 33 -40.37 -10.09 -13.26
C ARG A 33 -38.99 -9.47 -13.51
N PHE A 34 -38.36 -9.76 -14.65
CA PHE A 34 -37.10 -9.09 -15.02
C PHE A 34 -36.99 -8.69 -16.50
N ARG A 35 -38.13 -8.33 -17.13
CA ARG A 35 -38.16 -7.91 -18.55
C ARG A 35 -39.04 -6.69 -18.87
N ARG A 36 -39.26 -5.77 -17.93
CA ARG A 36 -40.08 -4.55 -18.17
C ARG A 36 -39.62 -3.28 -17.47
N ARG A 37 -38.30 -3.01 -17.40
CA ARG A 37 -37.81 -1.72 -16.87
C ARG A 37 -36.64 -1.07 -17.63
N LEU A 38 -36.39 -1.48 -18.88
CA LEU A 38 -35.35 -0.91 -19.75
C LEU A 38 -35.83 -0.25 -21.05
N ASP A 39 -37.14 -0.04 -21.25
CA ASP A 39 -37.69 0.61 -22.45
C ASP A 39 -38.40 1.95 -22.18
N LYS A 40 -37.91 2.75 -21.22
CA LYS A 40 -38.56 4.04 -20.86
C LYS A 40 -37.64 5.26 -20.73
N LEU A 41 -36.50 5.26 -21.42
CA LEU A 41 -35.63 6.46 -21.52
C LEU A 41 -35.06 6.68 -22.94
N ARG A 42 -35.90 6.57 -23.97
CA ARG A 42 -35.64 7.16 -25.30
C ARG A 42 -36.94 7.65 -25.94
N SER A 43 -37.39 8.85 -25.57
CA SER A 43 -38.06 9.80 -26.48
C SER A 43 -38.48 11.04 -25.70
N ARG A 44 -37.92 12.19 -26.08
CA ARG A 44 -38.64 13.46 -26.38
C ARG A 44 -37.66 14.62 -26.44
N HIS A 45 -37.21 14.89 -27.67
CA HIS A 45 -36.71 16.18 -28.10
C HIS A 45 -37.89 17.13 -28.42
N ASN A 46 -37.61 18.43 -28.23
CA ASN A 46 -38.25 19.61 -28.83
C ASN A 46 -39.60 20.09 -28.29
N ILE A 47 -39.62 21.34 -27.80
CA ILE A 47 -40.51 22.43 -28.26
C ILE A 47 -39.80 23.78 -28.04
N ARG A 48 -39.88 24.64 -29.05
CA ARG A 48 -39.39 26.02 -29.12
C ARG A 48 -40.42 27.04 -28.60
N SER A 49 -39.90 28.23 -28.31
CA SER A 49 -40.54 29.57 -28.28
C SER A 49 -41.24 29.97 -26.97
N VAL A 50 -40.86 31.12 -26.40
CA VAL A 50 -41.46 32.44 -26.62
C VAL A 50 -40.45 33.52 -26.21
N ARG A 51 -40.18 34.48 -27.10
CA ARG A 51 -39.52 35.77 -26.83
C ARG A 51 -40.59 36.85 -27.02
N GLN A 52 -40.82 37.71 -26.04
CA GLN A 52 -41.38 39.05 -26.26
C GLN A 52 -40.80 40.06 -25.26
N ARG A 53 -40.60 41.28 -25.79
CA ARG A 53 -39.83 42.43 -25.27
C ARG A 53 -40.66 43.29 -24.31
N PHE A 54 -39.98 44.12 -23.50
CA PHE A 54 -40.16 45.56 -23.17
C PHE A 54 -39.25 45.83 -21.94
N GLY A 55 -38.46 46.88 -21.75
CA GLY A 55 -38.16 48.13 -22.46
C GLY A 55 -36.96 48.83 -21.77
N ASN A 56 -36.43 49.88 -22.41
CA ASN A 56 -35.26 50.68 -22.02
C ASN A 56 -35.39 51.38 -20.66
N GLY A 57 -34.24 51.58 -19.99
CA GLY A 57 -33.97 52.76 -19.16
C GLY A 57 -33.23 52.50 -17.85
N GLY A 58 -32.00 53.01 -17.72
CA GLY A 58 -31.35 53.26 -16.43
C GLY A 58 -29.92 52.73 -16.30
N ASN A 59 -28.94 53.63 -16.32
CA ASN A 59 -27.57 53.36 -15.88
C ASN A 59 -27.54 52.83 -14.44
N THR A 60 -27.25 51.55 -14.25
CA THR A 60 -26.82 51.01 -12.95
C THR A 60 -25.53 50.23 -13.16
N GLN A 61 -24.48 50.62 -12.44
CA GLN A 61 -23.22 49.90 -12.33
C GLN A 61 -23.52 48.40 -12.07
N GLN A 62 -23.14 47.53 -13.01
CA GLN A 62 -23.32 46.09 -12.86
C GLN A 62 -22.48 45.57 -11.68
N GLN A 63 -23.12 45.33 -10.54
CA GLN A 63 -22.54 44.54 -9.46
C GLN A 63 -22.39 43.09 -9.96
N ARG A 64 -21.15 42.63 -10.10
CA ARG A 64 -20.79 41.22 -10.39
C ARG A 64 -20.86 40.39 -9.10
N PRO A 65 -20.99 39.05 -9.19
CA PRO A 65 -21.17 38.18 -8.01
C PRO A 65 -20.08 38.38 -6.95
N PRO A 66 -20.41 38.24 -5.65
CA PRO A 66 -19.47 38.41 -4.55
C PRO A 66 -18.33 37.39 -4.64
N THR A 67 -17.10 37.83 -4.36
CA THR A 67 -15.93 36.95 -4.43
C THR A 67 -15.92 35.94 -3.27
N LYS A 68 -15.30 34.77 -3.44
CA LYS A 68 -15.18 33.75 -2.39
C LYS A 68 -14.21 34.13 -1.26
N HIS A 69 -13.37 35.15 -1.44
CA HIS A 69 -12.30 35.48 -0.50
C HIS A 69 -12.82 36.26 0.72
N LEU A 70 -12.49 35.79 1.92
CA LEU A 70 -12.82 36.46 3.18
C LEU A 70 -11.85 37.60 3.48
N CYS A 71 -12.31 38.63 4.17
CA CYS A 71 -11.44 39.68 4.70
C CYS A 71 -10.59 39.10 5.85
N PRO A 72 -9.24 39.23 5.81
CA PRO A 72 -8.37 38.72 6.87
C PRO A 72 -8.59 39.30 8.28
N LEU A 73 -9.22 40.48 8.37
CA LEU A 73 -9.58 41.12 9.64
C LEU A 73 -11.06 40.94 10.00
N SER A 74 -11.82 40.20 9.18
CA SER A 74 -13.20 39.88 9.54
C SER A 74 -13.25 39.09 10.83
N ASP A 75 -14.34 39.28 11.58
CA ASP A 75 -14.62 38.43 12.72
C ASP A 75 -14.87 37.01 12.19
N PRO A 76 -14.15 35.97 12.66
CA PRO A 76 -14.40 34.60 12.25
C PRO A 76 -15.82 34.11 12.55
N VAL A 77 -16.54 34.74 13.48
CA VAL A 77 -17.94 34.45 13.81
C VAL A 77 -18.90 35.12 12.84
N GLU A 78 -18.56 36.33 12.35
CA GLU A 78 -19.32 37.08 11.36
C GLU A 78 -18.43 37.47 10.16
N PRO A 79 -18.03 36.48 9.33
CA PRO A 79 -17.07 36.72 8.28
C PRO A 79 -17.70 37.54 7.16
N HIS A 80 -16.94 38.50 6.65
CA HIS A 80 -17.36 39.31 5.51
C HIS A 80 -16.36 39.22 4.37
N LYS A 81 -16.88 39.31 3.14
CA LYS A 81 -16.16 38.99 1.91
C LYS A 81 -15.47 40.21 1.32
N LEU A 82 -14.34 39.96 0.69
CA LEU A 82 -13.72 40.91 -0.23
C LEU A 82 -14.58 41.02 -1.50
N GLN A 83 -14.58 42.19 -2.09
CA GLN A 83 -15.23 42.49 -3.35
C GLN A 83 -14.18 42.79 -4.42
N ARG A 84 -14.42 42.32 -5.65
CA ARG A 84 -13.52 42.59 -6.78
C ARG A 84 -13.93 43.90 -7.43
N ARG A 85 -12.99 44.85 -7.55
CA ARG A 85 -13.20 46.12 -8.25
C ARG A 85 -12.23 46.25 -9.42
N ARG A 86 -12.75 46.60 -10.60
CA ARG A 86 -11.94 46.85 -11.81
C ARG A 86 -11.36 48.26 -11.74
N LEU A 87 -10.10 48.43 -12.16
CA LEU A 87 -9.53 49.77 -12.32
C LEU A 87 -10.20 50.43 -13.53
N LEU A 88 -10.92 51.52 -13.31
CA LEU A 88 -11.19 52.51 -14.35
C LEU A 88 -9.93 53.36 -14.44
N SER A 89 -9.42 53.51 -15.66
CA SER A 89 -8.15 54.19 -16.01
C SER A 89 -7.87 55.40 -15.11
N GLN A 90 -6.76 55.34 -14.37
CA GLN A 90 -6.18 56.38 -13.50
C GLN A 90 -6.72 56.56 -12.06
N SER A 91 -7.26 55.53 -11.42
CA SER A 91 -7.37 55.54 -9.95
C SER A 91 -6.09 54.97 -9.31
N GLN A 92 -5.31 55.82 -8.62
CA GLN A 92 -4.28 55.35 -7.68
C GLN A 92 -4.98 54.61 -6.55
N LEU A 93 -4.56 53.38 -6.27
CA LEU A 93 -5.03 52.67 -5.07
C LEU A 93 -4.55 53.38 -3.81
N SER A 94 -5.30 53.23 -2.73
CA SER A 94 -4.74 53.42 -1.41
C SER A 94 -3.67 52.34 -1.13
N GLU A 95 -2.80 52.59 -0.16
CA GLU A 95 -1.71 51.67 0.20
C GLU A 95 -2.24 50.24 0.43
N CYS A 96 -1.72 49.25 -0.32
CA CYS A 96 -2.19 47.88 -0.20
C CYS A 96 -1.94 47.34 1.22
N PHE A 97 -2.98 46.82 1.87
CA PHE A 97 -2.88 46.33 3.25
C PHE A 97 -1.86 45.20 3.42
N GLY A 98 -1.75 44.30 2.42
CA GLY A 98 -0.85 43.14 2.46
C GLY A 98 0.62 43.50 2.21
N CYS A 99 0.92 44.21 1.12
CA CYS A 99 2.30 44.45 0.67
C CYS A 99 2.81 45.87 0.95
N LYS A 100 1.98 46.76 1.50
CA LYS A 100 2.27 48.19 1.79
C LYS A 100 2.71 49.02 0.57
N GLY A 101 2.56 48.47 -0.64
CA GLY A 101 2.88 49.13 -1.90
C GLY A 101 1.73 49.98 -2.42
N LYS A 102 2.06 51.03 -3.19
CA LYS A 102 1.10 51.99 -3.78
C LYS A 102 0.79 51.76 -5.26
N HIS A 103 1.54 50.88 -5.94
CA HIS A 103 1.46 50.70 -7.40
C HIS A 103 1.04 49.27 -7.80
N LEU A 104 0.05 49.20 -8.68
CA LEU A 104 -0.27 48.02 -9.49
C LEU A 104 0.24 48.25 -10.92
N GLU A 105 1.39 47.69 -11.28
CA GLU A 105 1.74 47.62 -12.71
C GLU A 105 0.94 46.48 -13.37
N GLY A 106 0.10 46.82 -14.34
CA GLY A 106 -0.48 45.88 -15.31
C GLY A 106 -1.68 45.03 -14.87
N LYS A 107 -2.28 45.20 -13.67
CA LYS A 107 -3.40 44.35 -13.22
C LYS A 107 -4.79 45.03 -13.39
N ARG A 108 -5.74 44.30 -14.01
CA ARG A 108 -7.09 44.79 -14.39
C ARG A 108 -8.09 44.96 -13.22
N TYR A 109 -7.78 44.46 -12.01
CA TYR A 109 -8.65 44.54 -10.83
C TYR A 109 -7.90 44.35 -9.50
N TYR A 110 -8.51 44.78 -8.40
CA TYR A 110 -8.05 44.58 -7.02
C TYR A 110 -9.19 44.05 -6.13
N TYR A 111 -8.85 43.59 -4.93
CA TYR A 111 -9.83 43.19 -3.92
C TYR A 111 -9.96 44.27 -2.87
N PHE A 112 -11.18 44.59 -2.45
CA PHE A 112 -11.42 45.54 -1.37
C PHE A 112 -12.46 45.01 -0.39
N CYS A 113 -12.32 45.35 0.88
CA CYS A 113 -13.30 45.06 1.90
C CYS A 113 -14.17 46.30 2.13
N PRO A 114 -15.50 46.25 1.88
CA PRO A 114 -16.37 47.41 2.12
C PRO A 114 -16.60 47.71 3.60
N LEU A 115 -16.46 46.72 4.49
CA LEU A 115 -16.69 46.88 5.94
C LEU A 115 -15.44 47.34 6.68
N CYS A 116 -14.26 46.79 6.35
CA CYS A 116 -12.98 47.19 6.95
C CYS A 116 -12.26 48.30 6.19
N ASN A 117 -12.79 48.73 5.03
CA ASN A 117 -12.17 49.72 4.15
C ASN A 117 -10.70 49.39 3.78
N LEU A 118 -10.43 48.12 3.47
CA LEU A 118 -9.09 47.62 3.13
C LEU A 118 -8.97 47.31 1.64
N GLU A 119 -7.82 47.61 1.04
CA GLU A 119 -7.52 47.29 -0.35
C GLU A 119 -6.34 46.32 -0.46
N PHE A 120 -6.48 45.32 -1.34
CA PHE A 120 -5.51 44.26 -1.57
C PHE A 120 -5.21 44.12 -3.06
N HIS A 121 -3.93 44.06 -3.42
CA HIS A 121 -3.52 43.56 -4.72
C HIS A 121 -3.95 42.09 -4.89
N ARG A 122 -4.10 41.65 -6.15
CA ARG A 122 -4.31 40.22 -6.46
C ARG A 122 -3.16 39.39 -5.88
N GLY A 123 -3.50 38.41 -5.02
CA GLY A 123 -2.57 37.55 -4.29
C GLY A 123 -2.22 38.04 -2.88
N CYS A 124 -2.21 39.36 -2.62
CA CYS A 124 -1.82 39.91 -1.32
C CYS A 124 -2.86 39.71 -0.21
N HIS A 125 -4.08 39.28 -0.54
CA HIS A 125 -5.09 38.88 0.44
C HIS A 125 -4.86 37.47 1.00
N VAL A 126 -4.00 36.66 0.37
CA VAL A 126 -3.69 35.27 0.78
C VAL A 126 -2.64 35.23 1.90
N LEU A 127 -1.74 36.22 1.92
CA LEU A 127 -0.66 36.33 2.91
C LEU A 127 -0.69 37.72 3.59
N PRO A 128 -1.72 38.01 4.39
CA PRO A 128 -1.84 39.27 5.10
C PRO A 128 -0.75 39.40 6.19
N GLN A 129 -0.24 40.62 6.39
CA GLN A 129 0.71 40.92 7.49
C GLN A 129 0.10 40.71 8.88
N GLN A 130 -1.21 40.93 9.01
CA GLN A 130 -1.97 40.69 10.22
C GLN A 130 -3.32 40.07 9.90
N MET A 131 -3.76 39.12 10.74
CA MET A 131 -5.07 38.49 10.59
C MET A 131 -5.73 38.16 11.94
N LYS A 132 -7.07 38.11 11.96
CA LYS A 132 -7.81 37.46 13.05
C LYS A 132 -8.00 35.99 12.71
N HIS A 133 -7.74 35.10 13.66
CA HIS A 133 -7.80 33.66 13.42
C HIS A 133 -8.81 32.99 14.36
N PRO A 134 -9.66 32.06 13.89
CA PRO A 134 -10.70 31.45 14.72
C PRO A 134 -10.15 30.69 15.95
N LEU A 135 -8.94 30.13 15.87
CA LEU A 135 -8.26 29.49 17.02
C LEU A 135 -7.70 30.49 18.04
N HIS A 136 -7.64 31.78 17.70
CA HIS A 136 -7.04 32.83 18.52
C HIS A 136 -7.71 34.19 18.22
N LEU A 137 -8.91 34.37 18.75
CA LEU A 137 -9.75 35.56 18.51
C LEU A 137 -9.31 36.80 19.30
N SER A 138 -8.64 36.60 20.42
CA SER A 138 -8.34 37.68 21.38
C SER A 138 -7.37 38.72 20.84
N HIS A 139 -6.39 38.31 20.03
CA HIS A 139 -5.43 39.23 19.42
C HIS A 139 -5.13 38.84 17.96
N PRO A 140 -4.85 39.82 17.08
CA PRO A 140 -4.43 39.54 15.72
C PRO A 140 -3.08 38.83 15.70
N LEU A 141 -2.92 37.87 14.80
CA LEU A 141 -1.65 37.21 14.54
C LEU A 141 -0.85 38.01 13.51
N THR A 142 0.45 38.12 13.72
CA THR A 142 1.39 38.81 12.82
C THR A 142 2.22 37.79 12.06
N LEU A 143 2.43 38.02 10.77
CA LEU A 143 3.27 37.17 9.93
C LEU A 143 4.75 37.31 10.33
N ILE A 144 5.44 36.18 10.51
CA ILE A 144 6.88 36.10 10.74
C ILE A 144 7.47 35.22 9.63
N SER A 145 8.63 35.63 9.10
CA SER A 145 9.44 34.77 8.24
C SER A 145 10.82 34.54 8.85
N LEU A 146 11.30 33.31 8.74
CA LEU A 146 12.65 32.90 9.13
C LEU A 146 13.69 33.21 8.05
N ASP A 147 13.27 33.48 6.80
CA ASP A 147 14.16 33.89 5.72
C ASP A 147 14.39 35.42 5.79
N PRO A 148 15.62 35.89 6.07
CA PRO A 148 15.93 37.32 6.16
C PRO A 148 15.77 38.06 4.82
N ASN A 149 15.67 37.35 3.69
CA ASN A 149 15.40 37.92 2.37
C ASN A 149 13.90 37.91 2.01
N PHE A 150 13.03 37.45 2.92
CA PHE A 150 11.59 37.39 2.67
C PHE A 150 10.97 38.79 2.76
N ASP A 151 10.65 39.34 1.59
CA ASP A 151 10.01 40.65 1.46
C ASP A 151 8.59 40.50 0.93
N THR A 152 7.60 40.74 1.80
CA THR A 152 6.17 40.74 1.42
C THR A 152 5.80 41.79 0.37
N SER A 153 6.66 42.79 0.13
CA SER A 153 6.47 43.75 -0.96
C SER A 153 6.80 43.16 -2.34
N LYS A 154 7.51 42.01 -2.39
CA LYS A 154 7.97 41.34 -3.62
C LYS A 154 7.22 40.04 -3.94
N ILE A 155 6.05 39.80 -3.36
CA ILE A 155 5.22 38.60 -3.64
C ILE A 155 5.09 38.43 -5.17
N PRO A 156 5.54 37.31 -5.77
CA PRO A 156 5.61 37.17 -7.22
C PRO A 156 4.25 37.41 -7.90
N GLN A 157 4.27 38.08 -9.05
CA GLN A 157 3.07 38.39 -9.83
C GLN A 157 2.36 37.15 -10.43
N GLU A 158 2.94 35.95 -10.28
CA GLU A 158 2.47 34.66 -10.85
C GLU A 158 1.69 33.77 -9.86
N TRP A 159 0.95 34.34 -8.90
CA TRP A 159 -0.06 33.57 -8.17
C TRP A 159 -1.30 33.40 -9.07
N GLY A 160 -1.21 32.45 -10.01
CA GLY A 160 -2.31 31.98 -10.83
C GLY A 160 -3.10 30.93 -10.09
N GLU A 161 -4.36 31.22 -9.76
CA GLU A 161 -5.33 30.18 -9.45
C GLU A 161 -5.64 29.38 -10.72
N SER A 162 -5.50 28.07 -10.62
CA SER A 162 -6.16 27.10 -11.47
C SER A 162 -7.69 27.26 -11.39
N SER A 163 -8.30 27.34 -12.58
CA SER A 163 -9.70 27.00 -12.89
C SER A 163 -10.81 27.47 -11.94
N SER A 164 -11.42 28.61 -12.30
CA SER A 164 -12.89 28.69 -12.32
C SER A 164 -13.31 28.97 -13.76
N SER A 165 -13.98 28.00 -14.36
CA SER A 165 -14.62 28.06 -15.68
C SER A 165 -15.38 29.38 -15.88
N ASP A 166 -14.98 30.13 -16.89
CA ASP A 166 -15.83 31.04 -17.66
C ASP A 166 -15.12 31.24 -19.01
N SER A 167 -15.47 30.38 -19.95
CA SER A 167 -15.01 30.41 -21.34
C SER A 167 -15.67 31.55 -22.10
N GLU A 168 -14.90 32.43 -22.73
CA GLU A 168 -15.12 33.00 -24.08
C GLU A 168 -13.74 33.42 -24.64
N GLY A 169 -13.39 32.95 -25.85
CA GLY A 169 -12.03 32.93 -26.38
C GLY A 169 -11.55 34.15 -27.19
N SER A 170 -10.27 34.12 -27.57
CA SER A 170 -9.71 34.27 -28.94
C SER A 170 -8.28 34.85 -28.99
N PHE A 171 -7.45 34.17 -29.79
CA PHE A 171 -6.33 34.62 -30.65
C PHE A 171 -4.92 34.96 -30.10
N ASP A 172 -3.95 34.18 -30.63
CA ASP A 172 -2.53 34.35 -31.02
C ASP A 172 -1.59 35.37 -30.34
N SER A 173 -0.41 34.91 -29.90
CA SER A 173 0.84 34.93 -30.69
C SER A 173 2.08 34.64 -29.82
N ASP A 174 3.10 34.04 -30.43
CA ASP A 174 4.41 33.67 -29.88
C ASP A 174 5.16 34.79 -29.15
N ASP A 175 5.93 34.46 -28.10
CA ASP A 175 7.29 35.01 -27.95
C ASP A 175 8.15 34.28 -26.91
N GLU A 176 9.43 34.23 -27.28
CA GLU A 176 10.57 33.48 -26.78
C GLU A 176 11.23 34.21 -25.59
N PHE A 177 11.30 33.60 -24.39
CA PHE A 177 12.33 33.94 -23.40
C PHE A 177 12.58 32.80 -22.40
N GLY A 178 13.29 31.77 -22.87
CA GLY A 178 13.91 30.75 -22.02
C GLY A 178 15.10 31.34 -21.27
N GLY A 179 15.04 31.41 -19.93
CA GLY A 179 16.20 31.83 -19.14
C GLY A 179 16.00 32.08 -17.64
N ARG A 180 14.77 32.12 -17.11
CA ARG A 180 14.52 32.41 -15.67
C ARG A 180 13.68 31.37 -14.90
N ARG A 181 13.40 30.21 -15.48
CA ARG A 181 12.57 29.15 -14.84
C ARG A 181 13.28 28.29 -13.77
N ARG A 182 14.59 28.43 -13.57
CA ARG A 182 15.33 27.58 -12.60
C ARG A 182 15.27 28.05 -11.14
N LEU A 183 14.83 29.28 -10.84
CA LEU A 183 14.71 29.79 -9.46
C LEU A 183 13.29 29.67 -8.87
N LEU A 184 12.26 29.39 -9.70
CA LEU A 184 10.87 29.24 -9.25
C LEU A 184 10.50 27.79 -8.85
N ARG A 185 11.23 26.78 -9.33
CA ARG A 185 10.99 25.36 -8.96
C ARG A 185 11.33 25.02 -7.49
N ARG A 186 12.15 25.84 -6.80
CA ARG A 186 12.35 25.70 -5.34
C ARG A 186 11.28 26.39 -4.49
N ARG A 187 10.49 27.31 -5.06
CA ARG A 187 9.43 28.07 -4.35
C ARG A 187 8.00 27.56 -4.61
N ALA A 188 7.79 26.72 -5.62
CA ALA A 188 6.49 26.13 -5.95
C ALA A 188 6.18 24.80 -5.22
N ARG A 189 7.10 24.25 -4.42
CA ARG A 189 6.85 23.02 -3.63
C ARG A 189 5.95 23.24 -2.39
N PHE A 190 5.62 24.49 -2.05
CA PHE A 190 4.79 24.81 -0.88
C PHE A 190 3.27 24.82 -1.16
N PHE A 191 2.84 24.66 -2.42
CA PHE A 191 1.45 24.89 -2.83
C PHE A 191 0.91 23.83 -3.83
N SER A 192 1.01 22.55 -3.47
CA SER A 192 0.11 21.44 -3.87
C SER A 192 0.48 20.23 -2.98
N PRO A 193 -0.45 19.53 -2.28
CA PRO A 193 -1.70 18.97 -2.82
C PRO A 193 -2.97 19.23 -1.95
N PHE A 194 -4.08 18.59 -2.35
CA PHE A 194 -5.43 18.53 -1.76
C PHE A 194 -6.43 19.60 -2.23
N PHE A 195 -6.81 19.48 -3.50
CA PHE A 195 -8.22 19.42 -3.89
C PHE A 195 -8.68 17.96 -3.79
N ASP A 196 -9.92 17.75 -3.36
CA ASP A 196 -10.57 16.45 -3.34
C ASP A 196 -10.65 15.87 -4.77
N VAL A 197 -10.24 14.61 -4.90
CA VAL A 197 -10.53 13.73 -6.04
C VAL A 197 -11.92 13.17 -5.81
N GLU A 198 -12.86 13.54 -6.69
CA GLU A 198 -13.78 12.54 -7.26
C GLU A 198 -13.15 12.15 -8.60
N ASP A 199 -12.76 10.88 -8.66
CA ASP A 199 -12.54 9.93 -9.77
C ASP A 199 -11.84 10.33 -11.09
N ASP A 200 -10.93 9.42 -11.47
CA ASP A 200 -10.42 9.05 -12.81
C ASP A 200 -9.36 9.95 -13.50
N ASP A 201 -8.09 9.54 -13.40
CA ASP A 201 -7.23 9.09 -14.53
C ASP A 201 -5.76 9.07 -14.07
N ASP A 202 -5.27 7.86 -13.73
CA ASP A 202 -3.89 7.57 -13.33
C ASP A 202 -3.01 7.30 -14.57
N ASP A 203 -1.98 8.12 -14.75
CA ASP A 203 -0.75 7.78 -15.48
C ASP A 203 0.41 8.01 -14.50
N ASP A 204 0.73 7.02 -13.65
CA ASP A 204 1.95 7.02 -12.85
C ASP A 204 2.81 5.79 -13.17
N VAL A 205 3.99 6.11 -13.69
CA VAL A 205 5.15 5.23 -13.84
C VAL A 205 5.88 5.20 -12.51
N ASP A 206 6.05 4.00 -11.95
CA ASP A 206 6.75 3.73 -10.70
C ASP A 206 8.19 4.26 -10.71
N LEU A 207 8.48 5.21 -9.83
CA LEU A 207 9.81 5.43 -9.29
C LEU A 207 9.71 5.36 -7.77
N ASP A 208 10.37 4.33 -7.23
CA ASP A 208 10.62 4.11 -5.82
C ASP A 208 11.12 5.40 -5.13
N ASP A 209 10.44 5.86 -4.09
CA ASP A 209 11.04 6.65 -3.01
C ASP A 209 10.51 6.12 -1.67
N ASP A 210 11.46 5.85 -0.80
CA ASP A 210 11.37 5.12 0.45
C ASP A 210 10.46 5.76 1.52
N ASP A 211 10.04 4.88 2.44
CA ASP A 211 9.38 5.18 3.72
C ASP A 211 10.18 6.24 4.54
N ASP A 212 9.67 7.47 4.65
CA ASP A 212 9.92 8.34 5.82
C ASP A 212 8.88 7.98 6.90
N ASP A 213 9.05 6.81 7.53
CA ASP A 213 8.54 6.56 8.88
C ASP A 213 9.59 7.17 9.83
N ASP A 214 9.42 8.46 10.17
CA ASP A 214 10.17 9.12 11.24
C ASP A 214 9.81 8.44 12.58
N ASP A 215 10.61 7.45 12.97
CA ASP A 215 10.75 7.03 14.36
C ASP A 215 11.39 8.20 15.13
N ASP A 216 10.54 9.07 15.70
CA ASP A 216 10.92 10.09 16.69
C ASP A 216 11.43 9.40 17.98
N ASP A 217 12.67 8.92 17.97
CA ASP A 217 13.44 8.65 19.19
C ASP A 217 14.86 9.25 19.09
N ASP A 218 14.91 10.52 18.69
CA ASP A 218 16.10 11.35 18.84
C ASP A 218 15.90 12.30 20.02
N ASN A 219 16.47 11.90 21.16
CA ASN A 219 16.72 12.76 22.31
C ASN A 219 17.83 13.77 21.94
N ASP A 220 17.51 14.72 21.07
CA ASP A 220 18.46 15.64 20.46
C ASP A 220 18.37 17.04 21.07
N LEU A 221 19.52 17.56 21.48
CA LEU A 221 19.70 18.83 22.23
C LEU A 221 19.38 20.09 21.40
N SER A 222 18.62 19.96 20.30
CA SER A 222 18.22 21.00 19.36
C SER A 222 16.83 21.63 19.66
N ASP A 223 16.08 21.07 20.61
CA ASP A 223 14.72 21.52 21.00
C ASP A 223 14.67 22.90 21.71
N ILE A 224 15.83 23.56 21.89
CA ILE A 224 15.94 24.83 22.63
C ILE A 224 15.71 26.07 21.74
N TYR A 225 15.78 25.98 20.40
CA TYR A 225 15.80 27.17 19.54
C TYR A 225 14.65 27.35 18.54
N TYR A 226 13.80 26.35 18.30
CA TYR A 226 12.71 26.47 17.30
C TYR A 226 11.35 26.07 17.89
N GLY A 227 10.40 27.01 17.89
CA GLY A 227 9.05 26.76 18.42
C GLY A 227 8.19 25.87 17.51
N LYS A 228 7.09 25.36 18.08
CA LYS A 228 6.14 24.43 17.43
C LYS A 228 4.77 25.10 17.21
N CYS A 229 4.10 24.76 16.11
CA CYS A 229 2.75 25.23 15.77
C CYS A 229 1.72 24.79 16.83
N LYS A 230 0.94 25.71 17.40
CA LYS A 230 -0.06 25.36 18.43
C LYS A 230 -1.22 24.49 17.92
N CYS A 231 -1.47 24.46 16.61
CA CYS A 231 -2.53 23.63 16.01
C CYS A 231 -2.04 22.23 15.64
N CYS A 232 -0.94 22.10 14.89
CA CYS A 232 -0.45 20.81 14.37
C CYS A 232 0.82 20.28 15.05
N GLN A 233 1.41 21.04 15.98
CA GLN A 233 2.67 20.73 16.69
C GLN A 233 3.90 20.44 15.81
N LYS A 234 3.78 20.57 14.49
CA LYS A 234 4.91 20.57 13.56
C LYS A 234 5.83 21.76 13.85
N ARG A 235 7.11 21.59 13.55
CA ARG A 235 8.10 22.69 13.56
C ARG A 235 7.59 23.85 12.69
N PHE A 236 7.97 25.08 13.07
CA PHE A 236 7.57 26.23 12.27
C PHE A 236 8.10 26.12 10.85
N GLU A 237 7.20 26.36 9.90
CA GLU A 237 7.57 26.57 8.50
C GLU A 237 8.38 27.88 8.37
N ASP A 238 9.04 28.10 7.23
CA ASP A 238 9.78 29.34 6.92
C ASP A 238 8.92 30.62 7.09
N ILE A 239 7.60 30.46 7.05
CA ILE A 239 6.61 31.49 7.27
C ILE A 239 5.55 30.97 8.24
N TYR A 240 5.31 31.71 9.32
CA TYR A 240 4.30 31.39 10.33
C TYR A 240 3.67 32.65 10.90
N TYR A 241 2.56 32.49 11.62
CA TYR A 241 1.84 33.58 12.27
C TYR A 241 2.05 33.50 13.78
N HIS A 242 2.29 34.65 14.41
CA HIS A 242 2.59 34.73 15.84
C HIS A 242 1.85 35.90 16.51
N CYS A 243 1.35 35.63 17.72
CA CYS A 243 0.90 36.63 18.67
C CYS A 243 1.95 36.81 19.76
N SER A 244 2.57 37.99 19.82
CA SER A 244 3.52 38.36 20.87
C SER A 244 2.88 38.51 22.25
N VAL A 245 1.57 38.80 22.30
CA VAL A 245 0.85 38.99 23.57
C VAL A 245 0.58 37.65 24.28
N CYS A 246 0.13 36.64 23.53
CA CYS A 246 -0.24 35.34 24.09
C CYS A 246 0.81 34.25 23.87
N ASN A 247 1.93 34.57 23.22
CA ASN A 247 2.92 33.60 22.74
C ASN A 247 2.27 32.43 21.97
N PHE A 248 1.33 32.78 21.08
CA PHE A 248 0.55 31.83 20.29
C PHE A 248 1.03 31.87 18.85
N SER A 249 1.44 30.72 18.30
CA SER A 249 1.96 30.63 16.94
C SER A 249 1.29 29.55 16.12
N LEU A 250 1.06 29.80 14.84
CA LEU A 250 0.49 28.87 13.86
C LEU A 250 1.31 28.85 12.57
N ASN A 251 1.55 27.66 12.03
CA ASN A 251 2.08 27.53 10.67
C ASN A 251 1.11 28.12 9.66
N PHE A 252 1.67 28.63 8.56
CA PHE A 252 0.88 29.21 7.48
C PHE A 252 -0.19 28.24 6.95
N THR A 253 0.16 26.96 6.77
CA THR A 253 -0.81 25.90 6.42
C THR A 253 -2.01 25.81 7.36
N CYS A 254 -1.76 25.84 8.67
CA CYS A 254 -2.80 25.81 9.70
C CYS A 254 -3.66 27.08 9.75
N THR A 255 -3.14 28.21 9.25
CA THR A 255 -3.90 29.47 9.17
C THR A 255 -4.85 29.54 7.98
N ILE A 256 -4.49 28.92 6.85
CA ILE A 256 -5.33 28.91 5.64
C ILE A 256 -6.36 27.78 5.68
N LYS A 257 -5.98 26.61 6.18
CA LYS A 257 -6.85 25.43 6.28
C LYS A 257 -6.95 24.93 7.73
N PRO A 258 -7.55 25.71 8.66
CA PRO A 258 -7.71 25.25 10.03
C PRO A 258 -8.70 24.07 10.13
N PRO A 259 -8.54 23.17 11.13
CA PRO A 259 -9.55 22.18 11.44
C PRO A 259 -10.90 22.85 11.78
N PRO A 260 -12.04 22.21 11.48
CA PRO A 260 -13.35 22.77 11.81
C PRO A 260 -13.48 22.95 13.32
N LEU A 261 -13.91 24.12 13.78
CA LEU A 261 -14.02 24.42 15.23
C LEU A 261 -15.09 23.57 15.91
N THR A 262 -16.15 23.24 15.18
CA THR A 262 -17.28 22.44 15.69
C THR A 262 -17.68 21.40 14.67
N ILE A 263 -18.05 20.22 15.15
CA ILE A 263 -18.61 19.14 14.34
C ILE A 263 -19.99 18.81 14.90
N THR A 264 -20.98 18.73 14.01
CA THR A 264 -22.39 18.50 14.33
C THR A 264 -22.94 17.31 13.54
N HIS A 265 -24.14 16.82 13.91
CA HIS A 265 -24.87 15.75 13.21
C HIS A 265 -24.10 14.41 13.11
N LEU A 266 -23.45 14.00 14.20
CA LEU A 266 -22.68 12.76 14.24
C LEU A 266 -23.57 11.56 14.57
N LYS A 267 -23.41 10.46 13.81
CA LYS A 267 -24.02 9.16 14.15
C LYS A 267 -23.41 8.55 15.42
N SER A 268 -22.14 8.85 15.71
CA SER A 268 -21.36 8.31 16.83
C SER A 268 -21.61 9.04 18.15
N HIS A 269 -22.02 10.31 18.11
CA HIS A 269 -22.24 11.12 19.32
C HIS A 269 -23.29 12.21 19.09
N SER A 270 -24.31 12.31 19.93
CA SER A 270 -25.47 13.18 19.69
C SER A 270 -25.24 14.67 19.92
N HIS A 271 -24.18 15.05 20.64
CA HIS A 271 -23.88 16.44 20.95
C HIS A 271 -22.86 17.05 19.99
N ILE A 272 -22.80 18.39 20.00
CA ILE A 272 -21.78 19.14 19.26
C ILE A 272 -20.41 18.86 19.87
N LEU A 273 -19.47 18.50 19.02
CA LEU A 273 -18.07 18.37 19.39
C LEU A 273 -17.33 19.67 19.07
N THR A 274 -16.58 20.18 20.03
CA THR A 274 -15.76 21.39 19.88
C THR A 274 -14.28 21.02 19.83
N LEU A 275 -13.53 21.64 18.92
CA LEU A 275 -12.09 21.46 18.81
C LEU A 275 -11.44 21.83 20.14
N PHE A 276 -10.59 20.93 20.64
CA PHE A 276 -9.83 21.09 21.86
C PHE A 276 -8.34 21.23 21.51
N PRO A 277 -7.79 22.45 21.43
CA PRO A 277 -6.46 22.69 20.85
C PRO A 277 -5.29 22.20 21.72
N ARG A 278 -5.53 21.90 22.99
CA ARG A 278 -4.48 21.45 23.91
C ARG A 278 -4.32 19.94 23.82
N ARG A 279 -3.08 19.49 23.72
CA ARG A 279 -2.74 18.07 23.86
C ARG A 279 -2.83 17.67 25.33
N ILE A 280 -3.44 16.53 25.59
CA ILE A 280 -3.56 15.96 26.94
C ILE A 280 -3.21 14.47 26.84
N PRO A 281 -2.40 13.91 27.75
CA PRO A 281 -2.12 12.46 27.79
C PRO A 281 -3.29 11.67 28.40
N LEU A 282 -4.50 11.93 27.91
CA LEU A 282 -5.71 11.17 28.24
C LEU A 282 -6.06 10.23 27.09
N PRO A 283 -6.68 9.07 27.37
CA PRO A 283 -7.12 8.15 26.35
C PRO A 283 -8.30 8.74 25.56
N CYS A 284 -8.32 8.45 24.26
CA CYS A 284 -9.47 8.69 23.39
C CYS A 284 -10.58 7.69 23.71
N ASP A 285 -11.83 8.16 23.89
CA ASP A 285 -12.96 7.30 24.25
C ASP A 285 -13.29 6.22 23.20
N VAL A 286 -12.85 6.43 21.95
CA VAL A 286 -13.13 5.52 20.84
C VAL A 286 -12.00 4.53 20.56
N CYS A 287 -10.74 4.93 20.68
CA CYS A 287 -9.61 4.05 20.34
C CYS A 287 -8.69 3.68 21.50
N GLY A 288 -8.87 4.30 22.68
CA GLY A 288 -8.03 4.09 23.86
C GLY A 288 -6.61 4.64 23.75
N LEU A 289 -6.19 5.15 22.59
CA LEU A 289 -4.87 5.75 22.40
C LEU A 289 -4.81 7.17 22.99
N SER A 290 -3.60 7.61 23.33
CA SER A 290 -3.34 8.94 23.88
C SER A 290 -3.75 10.06 22.92
N LEU A 291 -4.40 11.09 23.45
CA LEU A 291 -4.78 12.32 22.74
C LEU A 291 -3.61 13.30 22.54
N ASN A 292 -2.37 12.89 22.85
CA ASN A 292 -1.16 13.69 22.67
C ASN A 292 -0.57 13.64 21.25
N ASP A 293 -1.14 12.84 20.34
CA ASP A 293 -0.69 12.73 18.95
C ASP A 293 -0.68 14.10 18.25
N ALA A 294 0.47 14.50 17.68
CA ALA A 294 0.65 15.78 17.01
C ALA A 294 -0.19 15.95 15.75
N HIS A 295 -0.54 14.86 15.05
CA HIS A 295 -1.12 14.88 13.72
C HIS A 295 -2.65 14.80 13.70
N ASP A 296 -3.29 14.31 14.77
CA ASP A 296 -4.75 14.14 14.83
C ASP A 296 -5.40 15.15 15.80
N PRO A 297 -6.19 16.14 15.33
CA PRO A 297 -6.86 17.10 16.21
C PRO A 297 -7.81 16.43 17.20
N VAL A 298 -7.92 16.99 18.41
CA VAL A 298 -8.80 16.46 19.46
C VAL A 298 -10.09 17.25 19.51
N TYR A 299 -11.20 16.55 19.69
CA TYR A 299 -12.52 17.12 19.85
C TYR A 299 -13.13 16.69 21.18
N ALA A 300 -13.88 17.60 21.79
CA ALA A 300 -14.47 17.43 23.12
C ALA A 300 -15.97 17.69 23.09
N CYS A 301 -16.75 16.84 23.73
CA CYS A 301 -18.07 17.16 24.24
C CYS A 301 -17.97 17.34 25.76
N LEU A 302 -17.95 18.59 26.23
CA LEU A 302 -17.91 18.89 27.65
C LEU A 302 -19.14 18.35 28.42
N PRO A 303 -20.38 18.44 27.90
CA PRO A 303 -21.56 17.85 28.55
C PRO A 303 -21.44 16.35 28.85
N CYS A 304 -20.77 15.60 27.97
CA CYS A 304 -20.62 14.15 28.11
C CYS A 304 -19.27 13.72 28.68
N ASN A 305 -18.36 14.66 28.98
CA ASN A 305 -16.96 14.35 29.26
C ASN A 305 -16.34 13.40 28.22
N TYR A 306 -16.65 13.65 26.94
CA TYR A 306 -16.26 12.78 25.82
C TYR A 306 -15.15 13.45 25.00
N MET A 307 -14.03 12.78 24.84
CA MET A 307 -12.82 13.26 24.17
C MET A 307 -12.40 12.27 23.08
N VAL A 308 -12.25 12.75 21.85
CA VAL A 308 -12.04 11.89 20.70
C VAL A 308 -11.08 12.51 19.69
N HIS A 309 -10.24 11.69 19.06
CA HIS A 309 -9.46 12.11 17.90
C HIS A 309 -10.38 12.41 16.71
N ARG A 310 -10.01 13.36 15.84
CA ARG A 310 -10.80 13.68 14.65
C ARG A 310 -11.00 12.47 13.76
N ALA A 311 -9.95 11.68 13.54
CA ALA A 311 -10.05 10.46 12.72
C ALA A 311 -10.92 9.37 13.38
N CYS A 312 -11.14 9.44 14.70
CA CYS A 312 -11.98 8.48 15.43
C CYS A 312 -13.47 8.84 15.42
N ILE A 313 -13.85 10.06 15.04
CA ILE A 313 -15.25 10.51 15.05
C ILE A 313 -16.10 9.71 14.05
N ASN A 314 -15.51 9.39 12.90
CA ASN A 314 -16.18 8.76 11.75
C ASN A 314 -15.70 7.33 11.52
N LEU A 315 -15.32 6.60 12.58
CA LEU A 315 -14.98 5.19 12.40
C LEU A 315 -16.21 4.42 11.87
N PRO A 316 -15.99 3.49 10.92
CA PRO A 316 -17.06 2.72 10.29
C PRO A 316 -17.75 1.81 11.31
N ARG A 317 -19.05 1.59 11.16
CA ARG A 317 -19.80 0.79 12.14
C ARG A 317 -19.72 -0.70 11.90
N ALA A 318 -19.61 -1.13 10.64
CA ALA A 318 -19.35 -2.52 10.30
C ALA A 318 -18.26 -2.61 9.24
N ILE A 319 -17.31 -3.52 9.43
CA ILE A 319 -16.16 -3.70 8.53
C ILE A 319 -15.87 -5.18 8.30
N LYS A 320 -15.11 -5.48 7.26
CA LYS A 320 -14.48 -6.78 7.05
C LYS A 320 -12.97 -6.57 7.01
N ILE A 321 -12.22 -7.39 7.73
CA ILE A 321 -10.75 -7.31 7.77
C ILE A 321 -10.13 -8.62 7.30
N THR A 322 -8.87 -8.59 6.89
CA THR A 322 -8.14 -9.77 6.39
C THR A 322 -7.98 -10.91 7.39
N ARG A 323 -8.01 -10.58 8.69
CA ARG A 323 -7.69 -11.50 9.79
C ARG A 323 -8.90 -12.28 10.31
N HIS A 324 -10.10 -11.99 9.81
CA HIS A 324 -11.30 -12.67 10.24
C HIS A 324 -12.33 -12.74 9.10
N GLN A 325 -12.93 -13.91 8.89
CA GLN A 325 -13.85 -14.13 7.77
C GLN A 325 -15.18 -13.39 7.94
N HIS A 326 -15.68 -13.26 9.18
CA HIS A 326 -16.92 -12.56 9.44
C HIS A 326 -16.72 -11.05 9.55
N ARG A 327 -17.80 -10.32 9.32
CA ARG A 327 -17.82 -8.89 9.61
C ARG A 327 -17.67 -8.61 11.10
N LEU A 328 -16.99 -7.51 11.38
CA LEU A 328 -16.82 -6.97 12.70
C LEU A 328 -17.65 -5.71 12.83
N SER A 329 -18.26 -5.52 14.00
CA SER A 329 -18.99 -4.30 14.34
C SER A 329 -18.24 -3.51 15.39
N LEU A 330 -18.29 -2.19 15.31
CA LEU A 330 -17.76 -1.30 16.34
C LEU A 330 -18.65 -1.41 17.58
N ILE A 331 -18.08 -1.85 18.70
CA ILE A 331 -18.75 -2.02 19.98
C ILE A 331 -18.16 -1.02 20.98
N SER A 332 -19.04 -0.31 21.70
CA SER A 332 -18.67 0.66 22.74
C SER A 332 -19.08 0.23 24.16
N SER A 333 -19.56 -1.01 24.34
CA SER A 333 -20.13 -1.50 25.61
C SER A 333 -19.70 -2.92 25.98
N LEU A 334 -19.57 -3.16 27.29
CA LEU A 334 -19.01 -4.35 27.97
C LEU A 334 -19.54 -5.71 27.49
N ILE A 335 -18.81 -6.37 26.60
CA ILE A 335 -18.75 -7.82 26.60
C ILE A 335 -17.70 -8.19 27.66
N SER A 336 -18.10 -8.88 28.71
CA SER A 336 -17.14 -9.35 29.73
C SER A 336 -16.28 -10.47 29.14
N GLY A 337 -14.96 -10.25 29.07
CA GLY A 337 -13.99 -11.24 28.63
C GLY A 337 -12.60 -10.64 28.44
N ASP A 338 -11.56 -11.43 28.67
CA ASP A 338 -10.18 -11.06 28.33
C ASP A 338 -9.98 -11.25 26.82
N PHE A 339 -10.01 -10.15 26.07
CA PHE A 339 -9.78 -10.17 24.62
C PHE A 339 -8.34 -9.82 24.28
N SER A 340 -7.68 -10.67 23.49
CA SER A 340 -6.48 -10.29 22.74
C SER A 340 -6.89 -9.77 21.36
N CYS A 341 -6.34 -8.63 20.94
CA CYS A 341 -6.58 -8.08 19.61
C CYS A 341 -6.07 -9.03 18.53
N GLY A 342 -6.94 -9.47 17.61
CA GLY A 342 -6.57 -10.40 16.54
C GLY A 342 -5.58 -9.83 15.50
N VAL A 343 -5.28 -8.52 15.55
CA VAL A 343 -4.27 -7.87 14.69
C VAL A 343 -2.93 -7.74 15.41
N CYS A 344 -2.85 -6.91 16.47
CA CYS A 344 -1.60 -6.64 17.19
C CYS A 344 -1.30 -7.61 18.35
N ARG A 345 -2.21 -8.53 18.68
CA ARG A 345 -2.12 -9.53 19.77
C ARG A 345 -1.98 -8.97 21.19
N LYS A 346 -2.03 -7.65 21.37
CA LYS A 346 -2.09 -6.99 22.69
C LYS A 346 -3.49 -7.08 23.29
N THR A 347 -3.58 -6.94 24.61
CA THR A 347 -4.85 -6.92 25.34
C THR A 347 -5.73 -5.76 24.89
N ILE A 348 -7.03 -6.01 24.74
CA ILE A 348 -8.02 -4.97 24.47
C ILE A 348 -8.56 -4.47 25.79
N ASP A 349 -8.42 -3.16 26.01
CA ASP A 349 -9.15 -2.49 27.07
C ASP A 349 -10.59 -2.22 26.59
N ILE A 350 -11.52 -3.00 27.14
CA ILE A 350 -12.95 -2.95 26.78
C ILE A 350 -13.66 -1.69 27.30
N SER A 351 -12.99 -0.84 28.08
CA SER A 351 -13.55 0.48 28.45
C SER A 351 -13.64 1.43 27.25
N TYR A 352 -12.93 1.14 26.16
CA TYR A 352 -12.92 1.94 24.94
C TYR A 352 -13.53 1.19 23.76
N GLY A 353 -13.80 1.92 22.68
CA GLY A 353 -14.30 1.34 21.44
C GLY A 353 -13.35 0.28 20.86
N HIS A 354 -13.94 -0.84 20.42
CA HIS A 354 -13.23 -1.94 19.75
C HIS A 354 -14.15 -2.62 18.74
N TYR A 355 -13.57 -3.32 17.76
CA TYR A 355 -14.34 -4.12 16.81
C TYR A 355 -14.46 -5.55 17.31
N SER A 356 -15.65 -6.14 17.20
CA SER A 356 -15.87 -7.54 17.56
C SER A 356 -16.78 -8.25 16.57
N CYS A 357 -16.61 -9.57 16.48
CA CYS A 357 -17.47 -10.41 15.66
C CYS A 357 -18.82 -10.66 16.37
N ILE A 358 -19.92 -10.33 15.68
CA ILE A 358 -21.27 -10.54 16.20
C ILE A 358 -21.84 -11.94 15.88
N LYS A 359 -21.17 -12.74 15.06
CA LYS A 359 -21.59 -14.10 14.66
C LYS A 359 -21.18 -15.21 15.65
N GLY A 360 -20.81 -14.83 16.88
CA GLY A 360 -20.45 -15.78 17.95
C GLY A 360 -18.98 -16.24 17.93
N CYS A 361 -18.12 -15.65 17.10
CA CYS A 361 -16.68 -15.85 17.23
C CYS A 361 -16.13 -15.01 18.39
N CYS A 362 -15.25 -15.60 19.20
CA CYS A 362 -14.47 -14.87 20.21
C CYS A 362 -13.32 -14.09 19.53
N TYR A 363 -13.66 -13.17 18.64
CA TYR A 363 -12.69 -12.32 17.92
C TYR A 363 -12.93 -10.85 18.25
N GLY A 364 -11.86 -10.15 18.63
CA GLY A 364 -11.86 -8.71 18.88
C GLY A 364 -10.63 -8.05 18.29
N ALA A 365 -10.71 -6.77 17.94
CA ALA A 365 -9.57 -5.96 17.52
C ALA A 365 -9.71 -4.52 18.01
N HIS A 366 -8.60 -3.88 18.39
CA HIS A 366 -8.62 -2.45 18.71
C HIS A 366 -9.15 -1.65 17.51
N SER A 367 -9.86 -0.55 17.77
CA SER A 367 -10.42 0.33 16.74
C SER A 367 -9.40 0.70 15.65
N LYS A 368 -8.24 1.23 16.05
CA LYS A 368 -7.17 1.62 15.11
C LYS A 368 -6.49 0.44 14.42
N CYS A 369 -6.42 -0.72 15.07
CA CYS A 369 -5.88 -1.92 14.44
C CYS A 369 -6.82 -2.44 13.36
N ALA A 370 -8.12 -2.46 13.63
CA ALA A 370 -9.12 -2.95 12.68
C ALA A 370 -9.28 -2.02 11.48
N THR A 371 -9.12 -0.70 11.67
CA THR A 371 -9.19 0.29 10.58
C THR A 371 -7.83 0.62 9.96
N ASN A 372 -6.80 -0.20 10.20
CA ASN A 372 -5.50 0.00 9.59
C ASN A 372 -5.59 -0.28 8.07
N LYS A 373 -5.01 0.62 7.26
CA LYS A 373 -5.02 0.52 5.78
C LYS A 373 -4.46 -0.78 5.21
N ASN A 374 -3.65 -1.51 5.99
CA ASN A 374 -3.06 -2.79 5.62
C ASN A 374 -4.00 -4.00 5.85
N VAL A 375 -5.04 -3.85 6.69
CA VAL A 375 -5.95 -4.96 7.05
C VAL A 375 -7.40 -4.71 6.63
N TRP A 376 -7.77 -3.46 6.36
CA TRP A 376 -9.13 -3.06 5.99
C TRP A 376 -9.15 -2.31 4.67
N ASP A 377 -10.17 -2.59 3.87
CA ASP A 377 -10.38 -2.06 2.51
C ASP A 377 -10.93 -0.62 2.46
N GLY A 378 -11.29 -0.02 3.60
CA GLY A 378 -11.82 1.34 3.67
C GLY A 378 -13.34 1.43 3.54
N LYS A 379 -14.05 0.30 3.43
CA LYS A 379 -15.51 0.29 3.22
C LYS A 379 -16.28 0.08 4.53
N ASP A 380 -17.26 0.94 4.79
CA ASP A 380 -18.27 0.73 5.84
C ASP A 380 -19.42 -0.13 5.29
N LEU A 381 -19.78 -1.16 6.04
CA LEU A 381 -20.70 -2.22 5.65
C LEU A 381 -21.97 -2.25 6.52
N GLU A 382 -22.26 -1.17 7.28
CA GLU A 382 -23.41 -1.08 8.21
C GLU A 382 -24.73 -1.50 7.56
N ASP A 383 -24.98 -1.02 6.33
CA ASP A 383 -26.25 -1.22 5.61
C ASP A 383 -26.15 -2.23 4.44
N VAL A 384 -25.01 -2.90 4.30
CA VAL A 384 -24.78 -3.88 3.23
C VAL A 384 -25.16 -5.27 3.76
N PRO A 385 -25.93 -6.10 3.06
CA PRO A 385 -26.13 -7.49 3.47
C PRO A 385 -24.82 -8.30 3.37
N GLU A 386 -24.59 -9.27 4.26
CA GLU A 386 -23.47 -10.21 4.13
C GLU A 386 -23.90 -11.40 3.27
N GLU A 387 -23.39 -11.46 2.03
CA GLU A 387 -23.62 -12.58 1.12
C GLU A 387 -22.58 -13.70 1.38
N PRO A 388 -22.99 -14.98 1.28
CA PRO A 388 -22.05 -16.09 1.41
C PRO A 388 -21.05 -16.08 0.25
N GLU A 389 -19.77 -16.32 0.54
CA GLU A 389 -18.75 -16.45 -0.49
C GLU A 389 -19.00 -17.72 -1.34
N GLU A 390 -19.00 -17.56 -2.66
CA GLU A 390 -19.07 -18.69 -3.59
C GLU A 390 -17.76 -19.46 -3.56
N VAL A 391 -17.82 -20.74 -3.18
CA VAL A 391 -16.66 -21.63 -3.22
C VAL A 391 -16.48 -22.15 -4.64
N ILE A 392 -15.49 -21.63 -5.35
CA ILE A 392 -15.14 -22.08 -6.70
C ILE A 392 -14.08 -23.19 -6.60
N GLU A 393 -14.46 -24.40 -7.01
CA GLU A 393 -13.53 -25.53 -7.02
C GLU A 393 -12.43 -25.36 -8.09
N PRO A 394 -11.18 -25.79 -7.82
CA PRO A 394 -10.07 -25.66 -8.75
C PRO A 394 -10.10 -26.68 -9.91
N PHE A 395 -10.83 -27.79 -9.78
CA PHE A 395 -10.95 -28.78 -10.83
C PHE A 395 -12.28 -29.50 -10.79
N VAL A 396 -12.64 -30.08 -11.93
CA VAL A 396 -13.76 -31.03 -12.04
C VAL A 396 -13.18 -32.44 -12.04
N ARG A 397 -13.69 -33.32 -11.18
CA ARG A 397 -13.33 -34.74 -11.20
C ARG A 397 -14.10 -35.46 -12.32
N ILE A 398 -13.36 -36.18 -13.16
CA ILE A 398 -13.95 -36.99 -14.24
C ILE A 398 -14.15 -38.41 -13.74
N ASP A 399 -13.13 -38.97 -13.07
CA ASP A 399 -13.18 -40.26 -12.38
C ASP A 399 -12.27 -40.24 -11.12
N GLU A 400 -11.99 -41.41 -10.53
CA GLU A 400 -11.19 -41.54 -9.31
C GLU A 400 -9.72 -41.09 -9.49
N GLU A 401 -9.17 -41.20 -10.70
CA GLU A 401 -7.78 -40.90 -11.01
C GLU A 401 -7.61 -39.69 -11.93
N MET A 402 -8.66 -39.21 -12.59
CA MET A 402 -8.59 -38.14 -13.60
C MET A 402 -9.34 -36.87 -13.20
N ILE A 403 -8.66 -35.73 -13.39
CA ILE A 403 -9.21 -34.40 -13.16
C ILE A 403 -9.06 -33.51 -14.40
N HIS A 404 -9.99 -32.57 -14.56
CA HIS A 404 -9.85 -31.43 -15.46
C HIS A 404 -9.60 -30.18 -14.64
N HIS A 405 -8.34 -29.73 -14.62
CA HIS A 405 -7.88 -28.61 -13.81
C HIS A 405 -8.03 -27.28 -14.55
N PHE A 406 -8.50 -26.22 -13.90
CA PHE A 406 -8.84 -24.95 -14.57
C PHE A 406 -7.67 -24.28 -15.32
N THR A 407 -6.43 -24.59 -14.94
CA THR A 407 -5.22 -24.01 -15.56
C THR A 407 -4.70 -24.79 -16.76
N HIS A 408 -5.24 -25.96 -17.08
CA HIS A 408 -4.72 -26.82 -18.15
C HIS A 408 -5.86 -27.50 -18.92
N SER A 409 -5.79 -27.44 -20.25
CA SER A 409 -6.87 -27.91 -21.12
C SER A 409 -6.98 -29.44 -21.21
N CYS A 410 -5.89 -30.18 -20.97
CA CYS A 410 -5.90 -31.64 -20.99
C CYS A 410 -6.26 -32.22 -19.62
N HIS A 411 -6.67 -33.49 -19.63
CA HIS A 411 -6.95 -34.24 -18.41
C HIS A 411 -5.64 -34.62 -17.70
N LEU A 412 -5.65 -34.52 -16.38
CA LEU A 412 -4.53 -34.91 -15.55
C LEU A 412 -4.85 -36.20 -14.82
N LYS A 413 -3.93 -37.16 -14.89
CA LYS A 413 -4.03 -38.45 -14.20
C LYS A 413 -3.20 -38.45 -12.93
N LEU A 414 -3.77 -38.95 -11.84
CA LEU A 414 -3.11 -39.15 -10.56
C LEU A 414 -2.07 -40.28 -10.67
N GLN A 415 -0.87 -40.02 -10.18
CA GLN A 415 0.22 -40.98 -10.08
C GLN A 415 0.56 -41.23 -8.61
N GLY A 416 0.74 -42.51 -8.29
CA GLY A 416 1.13 -42.96 -6.97
C GLY A 416 2.61 -42.71 -6.67
N LYS A 417 2.97 -42.93 -5.40
CA LYS A 417 4.35 -42.81 -4.92
C LYS A 417 5.27 -43.79 -5.65
N GLY A 418 6.47 -43.35 -6.00
CA GLY A 418 7.48 -44.17 -6.66
C GLY A 418 7.22 -44.45 -8.16
N SER A 419 6.16 -43.90 -8.76
CA SER A 419 5.87 -44.04 -10.21
C SER A 419 6.86 -43.30 -11.12
N HIS A 420 7.72 -42.45 -10.55
CA HIS A 420 8.67 -41.65 -11.32
C HIS A 420 10.13 -42.11 -11.07
N ARG A 421 10.72 -42.81 -12.04
CA ARG A 421 12.15 -43.19 -12.09
C ARG A 421 12.81 -42.63 -13.36
N GLY A 422 12.85 -41.30 -13.49
CA GLY A 422 13.36 -40.60 -14.69
C GLY A 422 13.82 -39.16 -14.40
N GLU A 423 13.79 -38.30 -15.43
CA GLU A 423 14.18 -36.88 -15.41
C GLU A 423 13.42 -36.06 -14.35
N LYS A 424 14.10 -35.15 -13.63
CA LYS A 424 13.47 -34.33 -12.57
C LYS A 424 12.30 -33.50 -13.11
N LYS A 425 11.07 -33.92 -12.78
CA LYS A 425 9.85 -33.13 -13.07
C LYS A 425 9.62 -32.09 -12.00
N PHE A 426 9.12 -30.91 -12.39
CA PHE A 426 8.82 -29.81 -11.48
C PHE A 426 7.34 -29.47 -11.51
N CYS A 427 6.75 -29.26 -10.33
CA CYS A 427 5.36 -28.86 -10.20
C CYS A 427 5.13 -27.47 -10.82
N LYS A 428 4.14 -27.36 -11.71
CA LYS A 428 3.81 -26.09 -12.40
C LYS A 428 3.24 -25.03 -11.46
N ALA A 429 2.71 -25.39 -10.28
CA ALA A 429 2.23 -24.42 -9.30
C ALA A 429 3.33 -23.90 -8.36
N CYS A 430 4.05 -24.79 -7.67
CA CYS A 430 4.97 -24.40 -6.59
C CYS A 430 6.45 -24.39 -6.99
N CYS A 431 6.77 -24.71 -8.24
CA CYS A 431 8.14 -24.76 -8.79
C CYS A 431 9.07 -25.80 -8.18
N PHE A 432 8.64 -26.55 -7.16
CA PHE A 432 9.46 -27.57 -6.52
C PHE A 432 9.48 -28.87 -7.33
N PRO A 433 10.59 -29.63 -7.26
CA PRO A 433 10.70 -30.93 -7.91
C PRO A 433 9.71 -31.93 -7.28
N ILE A 434 9.18 -32.82 -8.11
CA ILE A 434 8.38 -33.96 -7.66
C ILE A 434 9.33 -35.01 -7.04
N SER A 435 9.13 -35.32 -5.76
CA SER A 435 9.86 -36.36 -5.06
C SER A 435 9.24 -37.73 -5.30
N ILE A 436 10.03 -38.79 -5.10
CA ILE A 436 9.55 -40.18 -5.15
C ILE A 436 8.46 -40.48 -4.11
N TYR A 437 8.36 -39.66 -3.07
CA TYR A 437 7.39 -39.82 -1.98
C TYR A 437 6.07 -39.07 -2.24
N ASP A 438 6.01 -38.25 -3.29
CA ASP A 438 4.87 -37.41 -3.59
C ASP A 438 3.80 -38.15 -4.39
N THR A 439 2.55 -37.74 -4.17
CA THR A 439 1.42 -38.00 -5.06
C THR A 439 1.21 -36.78 -5.94
N PHE A 440 1.05 -37.00 -7.24
CA PHE A 440 1.01 -35.91 -8.21
C PHE A 440 0.11 -36.23 -9.40
N TYR A 441 -0.44 -35.20 -10.00
CA TYR A 441 -1.21 -35.26 -11.23
C TYR A 441 -0.29 -34.96 -12.42
N THR A 442 -0.30 -35.80 -13.45
CA THR A 442 0.45 -35.61 -14.70
C THR A 442 -0.48 -35.58 -15.89
N CYS A 443 -0.20 -34.72 -16.86
CA CYS A 443 -0.80 -34.81 -18.18
C CYS A 443 -0.19 -35.99 -18.94
N LEU A 444 -0.97 -36.64 -19.80
CA LEU A 444 -0.50 -37.70 -20.68
C LEU A 444 -0.01 -37.15 -22.03
N ASP A 445 -0.47 -35.96 -22.41
CA ASP A 445 -0.17 -35.32 -23.70
C ASP A 445 1.03 -34.37 -23.65
N CYS A 446 1.45 -33.93 -22.45
CA CYS A 446 2.56 -32.98 -22.27
C CYS A 446 3.20 -33.09 -20.87
N ASP A 447 4.31 -32.37 -20.64
CA ASP A 447 5.07 -32.37 -19.38
C ASP A 447 4.44 -31.54 -18.25
N PHE A 448 3.13 -31.34 -18.28
CA PHE A 448 2.41 -30.63 -17.24
C PHE A 448 2.22 -31.53 -16.01
N VAL A 449 2.74 -31.08 -14.87
CA VAL A 449 2.67 -31.82 -13.59
C VAL A 449 2.30 -30.90 -12.43
N LEU A 450 1.47 -31.38 -11.52
CA LEU A 450 1.11 -30.71 -10.25
C LEU A 450 1.21 -31.69 -9.10
N HIS A 451 1.73 -31.27 -7.95
CA HIS A 451 1.49 -32.01 -6.70
C HIS A 451 -0.02 -32.12 -6.44
N GLU A 452 -0.48 -33.20 -5.81
CA GLU A 452 -1.88 -33.37 -5.43
C GLU A 452 -2.39 -32.17 -4.62
N ALA A 453 -1.62 -31.72 -3.62
CA ALA A 453 -1.94 -30.54 -2.82
C ALA A 453 -1.97 -29.24 -3.65
N CYS A 454 -1.13 -29.14 -4.69
CA CYS A 454 -1.11 -27.98 -5.59
C CYS A 454 -2.31 -27.95 -6.55
N ALA A 455 -2.85 -29.12 -6.93
CA ALA A 455 -4.08 -29.18 -7.72
C ALA A 455 -5.32 -28.76 -6.91
N CYS A 456 -5.28 -28.94 -5.58
CA CYS A 456 -6.35 -28.59 -4.66
C CYS A 456 -6.31 -27.13 -4.15
N LEU A 457 -5.45 -26.27 -4.70
CA LEU A 457 -5.35 -24.88 -4.27
C LEU A 457 -6.65 -24.11 -4.54
N PRO A 458 -7.23 -23.40 -3.55
CA PRO A 458 -8.47 -22.64 -3.74
C PRO A 458 -8.29 -21.51 -4.76
N ARG A 459 -9.33 -21.24 -5.56
CA ARG A 459 -9.26 -20.18 -6.58
C ARG A 459 -9.26 -18.77 -6.02
N ILE A 460 -9.79 -18.58 -4.82
CA ILE A 460 -9.79 -17.31 -4.10
C ILE A 460 -9.12 -17.54 -2.75
N GLN A 461 -8.19 -16.66 -2.38
CA GLN A 461 -7.46 -16.71 -1.12
C GLN A 461 -7.53 -15.35 -0.41
N HIS A 462 -7.98 -15.35 0.83
CA HIS A 462 -7.91 -14.18 1.72
C HIS A 462 -6.58 -14.23 2.46
N HIS A 463 -5.74 -13.23 2.25
CA HIS A 463 -4.38 -13.25 2.76
C HIS A 463 -4.18 -12.22 3.90
N PRO A 464 -3.60 -12.62 5.05
CA PRO A 464 -3.42 -11.71 6.20
C PRO A 464 -2.64 -10.41 5.90
N LEU A 465 -1.78 -10.44 4.88
CA LEU A 465 -0.96 -9.30 4.44
C LEU A 465 -1.62 -8.41 3.37
N HIS A 466 -2.82 -8.75 2.89
CA HIS A 466 -3.48 -7.98 1.83
C HIS A 466 -5.01 -7.95 1.95
N LYS A 467 -5.57 -6.73 1.91
CA LYS A 467 -6.99 -6.43 2.18
C LYS A 467 -7.98 -6.96 1.16
N HIS A 468 -7.57 -7.17 -0.08
CA HIS A 468 -8.44 -7.69 -1.12
C HIS A 468 -8.31 -9.22 -1.26
N PRO A 469 -9.37 -9.92 -1.71
CA PRO A 469 -9.28 -11.32 -2.08
C PRO A 469 -8.29 -11.49 -3.24
N LEU A 470 -7.41 -12.48 -3.13
CA LEU A 470 -6.45 -12.81 -4.17
C LEU A 470 -6.99 -13.94 -5.04
N ILE A 471 -6.78 -13.83 -6.35
CA ILE A 471 -7.25 -14.81 -7.32
C ILE A 471 -6.08 -15.65 -7.79
N LEU A 472 -6.25 -16.97 -7.77
CA LEU A 472 -5.26 -17.91 -8.29
C LEU A 472 -5.24 -17.86 -9.82
N ASN A 473 -4.10 -17.47 -10.36
CA ASN A 473 -3.83 -17.43 -11.79
C ASN A 473 -2.65 -18.34 -12.13
N LYS A 474 -2.65 -18.85 -13.36
CA LYS A 474 -1.42 -19.39 -13.96
C LYS A 474 -0.43 -18.24 -14.11
N SER A 475 0.88 -18.51 -14.03
CA SER A 475 1.88 -17.52 -14.46
C SER A 475 1.55 -17.12 -15.90
N ASP A 476 1.07 -15.90 -16.10
CA ASP A 476 0.85 -15.38 -17.43
C ASP A 476 2.24 -15.20 -18.08
N PRO A 477 2.47 -15.72 -19.30
CA PRO A 477 3.67 -15.39 -20.05
C PRO A 477 3.92 -13.88 -20.08
N SER A 478 2.85 -13.06 -20.11
CA SER A 478 2.90 -11.59 -20.13
C SER A 478 3.16 -10.89 -18.79
N LEU A 479 3.28 -11.62 -17.66
CA LEU A 479 3.72 -11.02 -16.40
C LEU A 479 5.14 -10.48 -16.58
N GLN A 480 5.31 -9.18 -16.39
CA GLN A 480 6.59 -8.49 -16.56
C GLN A 480 7.15 -8.15 -15.19
N LEU A 481 8.31 -8.72 -14.86
CA LEU A 481 9.16 -8.16 -13.82
C LEU A 481 10.11 -7.14 -14.41
N TYR A 482 10.06 -5.91 -13.91
CA TYR A 482 11.09 -4.93 -14.14
C TYR A 482 12.19 -5.09 -13.10
N VAL A 483 13.30 -5.72 -13.49
CA VAL A 483 14.49 -5.77 -12.66
C VAL A 483 15.50 -4.80 -13.24
N ASP A 484 15.66 -3.64 -12.59
CA ASP A 484 16.58 -2.56 -12.97
C ASP A 484 16.52 -2.21 -14.48
N GLY A 485 15.31 -1.90 -14.96
CA GLY A 485 15.07 -1.41 -16.33
C GLY A 485 14.80 -2.47 -17.41
N TYR A 486 14.63 -3.75 -17.05
CA TYR A 486 14.34 -4.84 -18.01
C TYR A 486 13.09 -5.63 -17.64
N SER A 487 12.19 -5.86 -18.60
CA SER A 487 11.01 -6.72 -18.44
C SER A 487 11.34 -8.20 -18.65
N VAL A 488 11.12 -9.01 -17.63
CA VAL A 488 11.35 -10.46 -17.62
C VAL A 488 9.99 -11.15 -17.67
N GLU A 489 9.55 -11.57 -18.88
CA GLU A 489 8.25 -12.27 -19.09
C GLU A 489 8.20 -13.59 -18.32
N GLY A 490 7.06 -13.90 -17.71
CA GLY A 490 6.81 -15.18 -17.02
C GLY A 490 7.37 -15.28 -15.60
N MET A 491 7.96 -14.19 -15.08
CA MET A 491 8.39 -14.09 -13.69
C MET A 491 7.60 -13.03 -12.93
N PHE A 492 7.48 -13.21 -11.61
CA PHE A 492 6.96 -12.20 -10.69
C PHE A 492 7.71 -12.23 -9.35
N ALA A 493 7.74 -11.10 -8.66
CA ALA A 493 8.36 -10.96 -7.34
C ALA A 493 7.26 -11.06 -6.30
N CYS A 494 7.40 -11.98 -5.36
CA CYS A 494 6.41 -12.15 -4.30
C CYS A 494 6.43 -10.95 -3.35
N SER A 495 5.30 -10.24 -3.20
CA SER A 495 5.15 -9.08 -2.33
C SER A 495 5.42 -9.40 -0.83
N ALA A 496 5.36 -10.68 -0.44
CA ALA A 496 5.61 -11.11 0.94
C ALA A 496 7.09 -11.44 1.21
N CYS A 497 7.70 -12.31 0.40
CA CYS A 497 9.07 -12.82 0.63
C CYS A 497 10.15 -12.22 -0.28
N ARG A 498 9.79 -11.38 -1.26
CA ARG A 498 10.66 -10.81 -2.31
C ARG A 498 11.31 -11.80 -3.28
N ARG A 499 11.19 -13.11 -3.09
CA ARG A 499 11.74 -14.10 -4.03
C ARG A 499 11.02 -14.03 -5.37
N HIS A 500 11.77 -14.25 -6.45
CA HIS A 500 11.25 -14.40 -7.79
C HIS A 500 10.63 -15.79 -7.97
N SER A 501 9.48 -15.85 -8.62
CA SER A 501 8.78 -17.11 -8.91
C SER A 501 8.31 -17.17 -10.36
N THR A 502 8.37 -18.37 -10.94
CA THR A 502 7.72 -18.72 -12.22
C THR A 502 6.52 -19.65 -12.01
N GLY A 503 6.00 -19.70 -10.77
CA GLY A 503 4.92 -20.57 -10.33
C GLY A 503 3.53 -20.03 -10.63
N PHE A 504 2.51 -20.68 -10.10
CA PHE A 504 1.20 -20.03 -10.02
C PHE A 504 1.26 -18.84 -9.07
N VAL A 505 0.42 -17.85 -9.33
CA VAL A 505 0.40 -16.58 -8.59
C VAL A 505 -0.98 -16.34 -8.03
N TYR A 506 -1.04 -15.84 -6.80
CA TYR A 506 -2.22 -15.22 -6.24
C TYR A 506 -2.06 -13.70 -6.39
N SER A 507 -2.86 -13.09 -7.26
CA SER A 507 -2.80 -11.66 -7.53
C SER A 507 -4.09 -10.97 -7.09
N CYS A 508 -3.97 -9.71 -6.70
CA CYS A 508 -5.10 -8.82 -6.58
C CYS A 508 -5.53 -8.35 -7.98
N ASN A 509 -6.84 -8.30 -8.24
CA ASN A 509 -7.39 -7.80 -9.51
C ASN A 509 -8.09 -6.44 -9.35
N VAL A 510 -7.89 -5.77 -8.22
CA VAL A 510 -8.36 -4.39 -8.02
C VAL A 510 -7.43 -3.46 -8.80
N GLU A 511 -8.01 -2.48 -9.50
CA GLU A 511 -7.24 -1.46 -10.22
C GLU A 511 -6.25 -0.76 -9.29
N PHE A 512 -5.06 -0.45 -9.80
CA PHE A 512 -3.95 0.17 -9.05
C PHE A 512 -3.44 -0.63 -7.84
N CYS A 513 -3.65 -1.95 -7.83
CA CYS A 513 -3.13 -2.84 -6.80
C CYS A 513 -2.26 -3.96 -7.39
N ASP A 514 -0.94 -3.80 -7.26
CA ASP A 514 0.08 -4.72 -7.78
C ASP A 514 0.39 -5.92 -6.87
N PHE A 515 -0.37 -6.10 -5.77
CA PHE A 515 -0.09 -7.13 -4.79
C PHE A 515 -0.20 -8.54 -5.38
N GLN A 516 0.90 -9.29 -5.29
CA GLN A 516 1.00 -10.65 -5.79
C GLN A 516 1.88 -11.53 -4.91
N VAL A 517 1.48 -12.77 -4.67
CA VAL A 517 2.23 -13.72 -3.85
C VAL A 517 2.28 -15.10 -4.47
N ASP A 518 3.38 -15.80 -4.25
CA ASP A 518 3.52 -17.19 -4.67
C ASP A 518 2.66 -18.14 -3.83
N VAL A 519 2.42 -19.35 -4.35
CA VAL A 519 1.56 -20.34 -3.69
C VAL A 519 2.06 -20.82 -2.32
N LYS A 520 3.34 -20.64 -1.96
CA LYS A 520 3.83 -20.97 -0.61
C LYS A 520 3.53 -19.82 0.35
N CYS A 521 3.80 -18.59 -0.06
CA CYS A 521 3.49 -17.41 0.73
C CYS A 521 1.99 -17.22 0.92
N ALA A 522 1.17 -17.50 -0.10
CA ALA A 522 -0.29 -17.36 -0.04
C ALA A 522 -0.97 -18.23 1.05
N PHE A 523 -0.31 -19.31 1.46
CA PHE A 523 -0.78 -20.25 2.49
C PHE A 523 0.08 -20.21 3.75
N LEU A 524 0.89 -19.16 3.92
CA LEU A 524 1.56 -18.94 5.18
C LEU A 524 0.48 -18.73 6.27
N PRO A 525 0.47 -19.54 7.33
CA PRO A 525 -0.56 -19.44 8.36
C PRO A 525 -0.40 -18.10 9.11
N ASP A 526 -1.54 -17.50 9.47
CA ASP A 526 -1.57 -16.27 10.28
C ASP A 526 -0.93 -16.46 11.66
N THR A 527 -0.93 -17.68 12.16
CA THR A 527 -0.31 -18.08 13.43
C THR A 527 0.21 -19.51 13.31
N SER A 528 1.49 -19.70 13.66
CA SER A 528 2.08 -21.04 13.76
C SER A 528 3.18 -21.05 14.80
N VAL A 529 3.38 -22.22 15.42
CA VAL A 529 4.62 -22.51 16.15
C VAL A 529 5.64 -22.90 15.09
N HIS A 530 6.63 -22.04 14.87
CA HIS A 530 7.70 -22.30 13.92
C HIS A 530 8.77 -23.17 14.60
N GLU A 531 9.38 -24.11 13.87
CA GLU A 531 10.36 -25.04 14.45
C GLU A 531 11.62 -24.33 14.99
N SER A 532 11.98 -23.16 14.43
CA SER A 532 13.05 -22.30 14.96
C SER A 532 12.69 -21.60 16.28
N HIS A 533 11.41 -21.59 16.65
CA HIS A 533 10.88 -20.93 17.84
C HIS A 533 9.74 -21.77 18.46
N PRO A 534 10.05 -22.95 19.00
CA PRO A 534 9.04 -23.97 19.31
C PRO A 534 8.16 -23.64 20.51
N ASN A 535 8.58 -22.69 21.36
CA ASN A 535 7.91 -22.44 22.64
C ASN A 535 6.72 -21.49 22.54
N HIS A 536 6.72 -20.60 21.53
CA HIS A 536 5.69 -19.58 21.39
C HIS A 536 5.22 -19.48 19.94
N PRO A 537 3.93 -19.19 19.71
CA PRO A 537 3.44 -18.93 18.37
C PRO A 537 4.06 -17.64 17.83
N ILE A 538 4.40 -17.66 16.54
CA ILE A 538 4.76 -16.48 15.76
C ILE A 538 3.56 -16.16 14.85
N TYR A 539 3.24 -14.88 14.69
CA TYR A 539 2.10 -14.41 13.91
C TYR A 539 2.52 -13.33 12.92
N ILE A 540 1.78 -13.20 11.82
CA ILE A 540 2.01 -12.12 10.86
C ILE A 540 1.67 -10.79 11.56
N ASN A 541 2.67 -9.95 11.83
CA ASN A 541 2.45 -8.60 12.34
C ASN A 541 2.84 -7.56 11.29
N LEU A 542 2.46 -6.30 11.54
CA LEU A 542 2.79 -5.17 10.68
C LEU A 542 4.08 -4.45 11.12
N THR A 543 4.69 -4.92 12.19
CA THR A 543 5.97 -4.46 12.73
C THR A 543 7.14 -5.02 11.92
N LYS A 544 8.30 -4.37 12.03
CA LYS A 544 9.55 -4.76 11.39
C LYS A 544 10.60 -4.98 12.49
N GLY A 545 11.55 -5.87 12.23
CA GLY A 545 12.65 -6.15 13.15
C GLY A 545 13.70 -7.05 12.49
N ALA A 546 14.78 -7.34 13.22
CA ALA A 546 15.85 -8.20 12.73
C ALA A 546 15.39 -9.66 12.64
N CYS A 547 15.58 -10.29 11.48
CA CYS A 547 15.18 -11.68 11.28
C CYS A 547 16.04 -12.62 12.14
N MET A 548 15.41 -13.42 13.00
CA MET A 548 16.08 -14.42 13.84
C MET A 548 16.77 -15.53 13.03
N GLY A 549 16.42 -15.70 11.75
CA GLY A 549 16.98 -16.75 10.90
C GLY A 549 18.22 -16.37 10.10
N CYS A 550 18.36 -15.11 9.74
CA CYS A 550 19.46 -14.63 8.89
C CYS A 550 20.12 -13.34 9.38
N SER A 551 19.68 -12.83 10.54
CA SER A 551 20.17 -11.61 11.20
C SER A 551 20.14 -10.35 10.34
N ASN A 552 19.42 -10.38 9.22
CA ASN A 552 19.35 -9.32 8.21
C ASN A 552 17.90 -9.01 7.83
N ALA A 553 17.71 -7.89 7.14
CA ALA A 553 16.42 -7.53 6.55
C ALA A 553 16.14 -8.35 5.29
N CYS A 554 15.61 -9.57 5.44
CA CYS A 554 15.36 -10.49 4.32
C CYS A 554 13.95 -10.38 3.71
N SER A 555 13.04 -9.58 4.26
CA SER A 555 11.66 -9.51 3.75
C SER A 555 11.02 -8.14 3.98
N ARG A 556 9.95 -7.81 3.23
CA ARG A 556 9.09 -6.64 3.54
C ARG A 556 8.21 -6.89 4.75
N LYS A 557 7.84 -8.15 4.97
CA LYS A 557 6.89 -8.57 6.00
C LYS A 557 7.56 -9.58 6.93
N TYR A 558 7.21 -9.51 8.20
CA TYR A 558 7.77 -10.33 9.26
C TYR A 558 6.66 -10.99 10.06
N LEU A 559 6.97 -12.18 10.54
CA LEU A 559 6.26 -12.82 11.62
C LEU A 559 6.89 -12.33 12.93
N GLU A 560 6.09 -11.99 13.93
CA GLU A 560 6.55 -11.56 15.25
C GLU A 560 6.08 -12.53 16.34
N CYS A 561 6.88 -12.71 17.37
CA CYS A 561 6.47 -13.29 18.63
C CYS A 561 6.41 -12.19 19.73
N VAL A 562 5.22 -11.75 20.15
CA VAL A 562 5.05 -10.67 21.17
C VAL A 562 5.80 -11.02 22.46
N ILE A 563 5.85 -12.31 22.81
CA ILE A 563 6.37 -12.76 24.11
C ILE A 563 7.89 -12.63 24.16
N CYS A 564 8.56 -12.96 23.06
CA CYS A 564 10.03 -12.95 22.97
C CYS A 564 10.58 -11.73 22.25
N ASP A 565 9.72 -10.85 21.73
CA ASP A 565 10.09 -9.72 20.89
C ASP A 565 11.04 -10.14 19.75
N SER A 566 10.68 -11.24 19.09
CA SER A 566 11.51 -11.90 18.07
C SER A 566 10.80 -11.88 16.72
N PHE A 567 11.56 -11.62 15.65
CA PHE A 567 11.03 -11.45 14.31
C PHE A 567 11.57 -12.52 13.36
N LEU A 568 10.73 -13.03 12.46
CA LEU A 568 11.11 -13.99 11.44
C LEU A 568 10.60 -13.50 10.09
N GLY A 569 11.51 -13.15 9.17
CA GLY A 569 11.13 -12.71 7.83
C GLY A 569 10.41 -13.82 7.06
N VAL A 570 9.40 -13.47 6.26
CA VAL A 570 8.61 -14.45 5.49
C VAL A 570 9.50 -15.29 4.56
N GLU A 571 10.58 -14.71 4.05
CA GLU A 571 11.59 -15.45 3.29
C GLU A 571 12.14 -16.66 4.08
N CYS A 572 12.57 -16.45 5.33
CA CYS A 572 13.10 -17.51 6.18
C CYS A 572 11.98 -18.45 6.65
N ALA A 573 10.79 -17.93 6.95
CA ALA A 573 9.64 -18.73 7.40
C ALA A 573 9.11 -19.71 6.35
N THR A 574 9.35 -19.45 5.07
CA THR A 574 8.88 -20.29 3.94
C THR A 574 9.92 -21.31 3.49
N LEU A 575 11.08 -21.38 4.15
CA LEU A 575 12.09 -22.39 3.87
C LEU A 575 11.55 -23.79 4.24
N PRO A 576 11.75 -24.82 3.39
CA PRO A 576 11.33 -26.18 3.72
C PRO A 576 12.06 -26.70 4.95
N SER A 577 11.36 -27.18 5.99
CA SER A 577 12.05 -27.82 7.13
C SER A 577 12.71 -29.15 6.72
N VAL A 578 12.27 -29.75 5.61
CA VAL A 578 12.82 -30.99 5.06
C VAL A 578 13.09 -30.83 3.57
N ALA A 579 14.27 -31.25 3.12
CA ALA A 579 14.68 -31.22 1.72
C ALA A 579 15.39 -32.52 1.30
N HIS A 580 15.24 -32.91 0.04
CA HIS A 580 15.89 -34.11 -0.49
C HIS A 580 17.17 -33.76 -1.24
N TYR A 581 18.25 -34.47 -0.92
CA TYR A 581 19.52 -34.38 -1.63
C TYR A 581 19.73 -35.59 -2.52
N LYS A 582 20.08 -35.35 -3.78
CA LYS A 582 20.12 -36.38 -4.83
C LYS A 582 21.11 -37.53 -4.57
N HIS A 583 22.11 -37.30 -3.72
CA HIS A 583 23.15 -38.29 -3.41
C HIS A 583 22.86 -39.09 -2.14
N ASP A 584 21.82 -38.71 -1.39
CA ASP A 584 21.44 -39.37 -0.15
C ASP A 584 20.05 -39.99 -0.22
N SER A 585 19.92 -41.13 0.45
CA SER A 585 18.63 -41.81 0.63
C SER A 585 17.78 -41.18 1.73
N HIS A 586 18.40 -40.53 2.71
CA HIS A 586 17.71 -39.84 3.80
C HIS A 586 17.47 -38.37 3.43
N PRO A 587 16.29 -37.81 3.73
CA PRO A 587 16.09 -36.37 3.61
C PRO A 587 16.94 -35.61 4.64
N LEU A 588 17.34 -34.39 4.28
CA LEU A 588 17.97 -33.46 5.21
C LEU A 588 16.90 -32.64 5.93
N THR A 589 17.19 -32.31 7.18
CA THR A 589 16.41 -31.42 8.02
C THR A 589 17.11 -30.08 8.17
N LEU A 590 16.33 -29.01 8.22
CA LEU A 590 16.84 -27.65 8.44
C LEU A 590 17.24 -27.49 9.92
N CYS A 591 18.52 -27.22 10.16
CA CYS A 591 19.04 -26.82 11.45
C CYS A 591 18.89 -25.30 11.61
N TYR A 592 18.39 -24.85 12.76
CA TYR A 592 18.10 -23.45 13.06
C TYR A 592 19.22 -22.76 13.87
N GLY A 593 20.43 -23.31 13.80
CA GLY A 593 21.62 -22.86 14.53
C GLY A 593 21.77 -23.54 15.91
N GLU A 594 23.01 -23.83 16.27
CA GLU A 594 23.39 -24.47 17.53
C GLU A 594 23.91 -23.42 18.52
N LYS A 595 23.10 -23.10 19.55
CA LYS A 595 23.52 -22.15 20.59
C LYS A 595 24.58 -22.79 21.50
N GLY A 596 25.76 -22.18 21.61
CA GLY A 596 26.79 -22.52 22.59
C GLY A 596 27.91 -23.45 22.10
N THR A 597 27.92 -23.84 20.82
CA THR A 597 29.03 -24.59 20.21
C THR A 597 30.05 -23.63 19.60
N THR A 598 31.02 -23.16 20.39
CA THR A 598 32.19 -22.41 19.89
C THR A 598 33.16 -23.27 19.05
N SER A 599 32.84 -24.55 18.78
CA SER A 599 33.76 -25.53 18.19
C SER A 599 33.20 -26.39 17.05
N GLY A 600 31.94 -26.20 16.64
CA GLY A 600 31.37 -26.95 15.50
C GLY A 600 31.77 -26.30 14.18
N GLN A 601 32.91 -26.67 13.60
CA GLN A 601 33.18 -26.33 12.20
C GLN A 601 32.55 -27.42 11.32
N TYR A 602 31.48 -27.05 10.62
CA TYR A 602 30.87 -27.89 9.60
C TYR A 602 31.45 -27.53 8.23
N TRP A 603 31.35 -28.46 7.28
CA TRP A 603 31.76 -28.23 5.88
C TRP A 603 30.62 -28.59 4.96
N CYS A 604 30.34 -27.72 4.01
CA CYS A 604 29.32 -27.99 3.00
C CYS A 604 29.87 -28.98 1.97
N GLU A 605 29.20 -30.11 1.78
CA GLU A 605 29.63 -31.14 0.82
C GLU A 605 29.62 -30.63 -0.65
N ILE A 606 28.78 -29.66 -0.98
CA ILE A 606 28.63 -29.16 -2.37
C ILE A 606 29.72 -28.15 -2.75
N CYS A 607 30.05 -27.23 -1.85
CA CYS A 607 30.98 -26.13 -2.14
C CYS A 607 32.32 -26.25 -1.39
N GLU A 608 32.45 -27.27 -0.53
CA GLU A 608 33.65 -27.59 0.26
C GLU A 608 34.12 -26.43 1.16
N SER A 609 33.23 -25.46 1.42
CA SER A 609 33.52 -24.31 2.27
C SER A 609 32.92 -24.46 3.66
N LYS A 610 33.47 -23.70 4.62
CA LYS A 610 33.06 -23.75 6.02
C LYS A 610 31.59 -23.31 6.18
N LEU A 611 30.91 -23.99 7.08
CA LEU A 611 29.57 -23.69 7.57
C LEU A 611 29.69 -23.11 8.98
N ASP A 612 28.97 -22.03 9.23
CA ASP A 612 28.82 -21.48 10.58
C ASP A 612 27.69 -22.22 11.30
N ALA A 613 28.00 -22.84 12.44
CA ALA A 613 27.02 -23.57 13.24
C ALA A 613 25.95 -22.66 13.86
N SER A 614 26.17 -21.34 13.92
CA SER A 614 25.18 -20.37 14.40
C SER A 614 24.16 -19.97 13.33
N GLU A 615 24.46 -20.19 12.05
CA GLU A 615 23.56 -19.92 10.93
C GLU A 615 22.66 -21.12 10.62
N TRP A 616 21.64 -20.92 9.78
CA TRP A 616 20.78 -22.01 9.33
C TRP A 616 21.50 -22.83 8.24
N PHE A 617 21.40 -24.16 8.31
CA PHE A 617 21.95 -25.08 7.32
C PHE A 617 21.16 -26.40 7.30
N TYR A 618 21.24 -27.17 6.21
CA TYR A 618 20.62 -28.49 6.15
C TYR A 618 21.59 -29.56 6.63
N THR A 619 21.09 -30.51 7.41
CA THR A 619 21.88 -31.63 7.90
C THR A 619 21.10 -32.94 7.89
N CYS A 620 21.82 -34.06 7.83
CA CYS A 620 21.27 -35.38 8.08
C CYS A 620 22.15 -36.11 9.08
N ASP A 621 21.61 -36.41 10.27
CA ASP A 621 22.36 -37.11 11.32
C ASP A 621 22.79 -38.53 10.93
N SER A 622 21.96 -39.20 10.12
CA SER A 622 22.21 -40.56 9.63
C SER A 622 23.33 -40.60 8.59
N CYS A 623 23.34 -39.64 7.65
CA CYS A 623 24.34 -39.58 6.58
C CYS A 623 25.59 -38.74 6.95
N ARG A 624 25.52 -37.94 8.01
CA ARG A 624 26.54 -36.95 8.42
C ARG A 624 26.85 -35.91 7.34
N VAL A 625 25.86 -35.61 6.50
CA VAL A 625 25.94 -34.59 5.47
C VAL A 625 25.46 -33.26 6.00
N THR A 626 26.18 -32.20 5.67
CA THR A 626 25.81 -30.81 5.97
C THR A 626 25.91 -29.96 4.71
N LEU A 627 24.92 -29.10 4.45
CA LEU A 627 24.83 -28.28 3.24
C LEU A 627 24.35 -26.86 3.57
N HIS A 628 24.96 -25.83 2.94
CA HIS A 628 24.39 -24.48 2.96
C HIS A 628 23.00 -24.46 2.32
N LEU A 629 22.10 -23.58 2.79
CA LEU A 629 20.77 -23.37 2.19
C LEU A 629 20.86 -23.13 0.69
N LYS A 630 21.71 -22.17 0.29
CA LYS A 630 21.91 -21.79 -1.12
C LYS A 630 22.52 -22.92 -1.96
N CYS A 631 23.33 -23.79 -1.36
CA CYS A 631 23.89 -24.93 -2.09
C CYS A 631 22.85 -26.03 -2.35
N LEU A 632 21.92 -26.26 -1.42
CA LEU A 632 20.88 -27.29 -1.56
C LEU A 632 19.65 -26.80 -2.33
N LEU A 633 19.26 -25.55 -2.15
CA LEU A 633 18.01 -24.97 -2.69
C LEU A 633 18.24 -24.03 -3.89
N GLY A 634 19.48 -23.58 -4.10
CA GLY A 634 19.82 -22.53 -5.05
C GLY A 634 19.57 -21.12 -4.52
N ASN A 635 20.00 -20.08 -5.24
CA ASN A 635 19.67 -18.71 -4.87
C ASN A 635 18.20 -18.37 -5.17
N ASP A 636 17.64 -18.94 -6.25
CA ASP A 636 16.28 -18.69 -6.71
C ASP A 636 15.42 -19.98 -6.70
N MET A 637 15.12 -20.49 -5.51
CA MET A 637 14.43 -21.79 -5.30
C MET A 637 13.04 -21.90 -5.98
N TYR A 638 12.38 -20.78 -6.30
CA TYR A 638 11.07 -20.77 -6.96
C TYR A 638 11.13 -20.48 -8.46
N ILE A 639 12.32 -20.48 -9.06
CA ILE A 639 12.50 -20.41 -10.50
C ILE A 639 12.64 -21.82 -11.06
N LYS A 640 11.73 -22.19 -11.97
CA LYS A 640 11.77 -23.49 -12.65
C LYS A 640 12.89 -23.54 -13.70
N PRO A 641 13.71 -24.60 -13.70
CA PRO A 641 14.52 -24.97 -14.86
C PRO A 641 13.64 -25.33 -16.07
N GLN A 642 14.23 -25.24 -17.26
CA GLN A 642 13.62 -25.39 -18.59
C GLN A 642 12.49 -24.38 -18.87
N HIS A 643 12.59 -23.20 -18.24
CA HIS A 643 11.71 -22.07 -18.48
C HIS A 643 12.43 -21.03 -19.34
N PHE A 644 11.73 -20.53 -20.36
CA PHE A 644 12.22 -19.47 -21.24
C PHE A 644 11.67 -18.13 -20.78
N VAL A 645 12.52 -17.11 -20.86
CA VAL A 645 12.25 -15.81 -20.25
C VAL A 645 12.69 -14.68 -21.19
N GLY A 646 11.78 -13.74 -21.49
CA GLY A 646 12.05 -12.47 -22.19
C GLY A 646 11.73 -12.43 -23.70
N LYS A 647 11.55 -11.20 -24.25
CA LYS A 647 11.21 -10.93 -25.68
C LYS A 647 12.41 -10.65 -26.60
N GLU A 648 13.47 -10.02 -26.10
CA GLU A 648 14.64 -9.60 -26.92
C GLU A 648 15.78 -10.64 -26.93
N GLY A 649 15.40 -11.92 -26.93
CA GLY A 649 16.28 -13.08 -26.88
C GLY A 649 15.97 -13.95 -25.68
N GLU A 650 15.47 -15.15 -25.96
CA GLU A 650 14.98 -16.12 -24.97
C GLU A 650 16.13 -16.56 -24.05
N ILE A 651 16.04 -16.23 -22.76
CA ILE A 651 16.94 -16.78 -21.75
C ILE A 651 16.38 -18.13 -21.34
N GLU A 652 17.12 -19.21 -21.62
CA GLU A 652 16.79 -20.54 -21.12
C GLU A 652 17.37 -20.72 -19.72
N ILE A 653 16.52 -20.98 -18.74
CA ILE A 653 16.97 -21.41 -17.42
C ILE A 653 17.23 -22.91 -17.51
N ALA A 654 18.47 -23.36 -17.39
CA ALA A 654 18.81 -24.77 -17.44
C ALA A 654 19.25 -25.30 -16.06
N LEU A 655 19.15 -26.62 -15.86
CA LEU A 655 19.76 -27.27 -14.72
C LEU A 655 21.30 -27.28 -14.86
N ASN A 656 21.98 -27.08 -13.73
CA ASN A 656 23.42 -27.24 -13.60
C ASN A 656 23.74 -28.67 -13.15
N ASP A 657 23.34 -29.65 -13.95
CA ASP A 657 23.50 -31.09 -13.66
C ASP A 657 24.52 -31.79 -14.58
N GLY A 658 25.24 -31.02 -15.39
CA GLY A 658 26.34 -31.53 -16.21
C GLY A 658 27.51 -32.07 -15.39
N ASN A 659 28.32 -32.93 -16.01
CA ASN A 659 29.50 -33.55 -15.39
C ASN A 659 30.54 -32.53 -14.89
N THR A 660 30.56 -31.33 -15.47
CA THR A 660 31.38 -30.21 -15.00
C THR A 660 30.53 -28.96 -14.87
N ARG A 661 30.72 -28.20 -13.78
CA ARG A 661 30.08 -26.89 -13.61
C ARG A 661 30.58 -25.94 -14.69
N PRO A 662 29.70 -25.30 -15.47
CA PRO A 662 30.10 -24.37 -16.52
C PRO A 662 30.74 -23.12 -15.91
N PHE A 663 31.58 -22.46 -16.69
CA PHE A 663 32.10 -21.13 -16.34
C PHE A 663 31.08 -20.08 -16.73
N CYS A 664 30.87 -19.10 -15.85
CA CYS A 664 30.08 -17.94 -16.20
C CYS A 664 30.87 -17.03 -17.15
N SER A 665 30.24 -16.61 -18.26
CA SER A 665 30.86 -15.73 -19.25
C SER A 665 31.18 -14.32 -18.73
N VAL A 666 30.64 -13.90 -17.57
CA VAL A 666 30.87 -12.57 -16.98
C VAL A 666 31.80 -12.58 -15.78
N CYS A 667 31.50 -13.39 -14.76
CA CYS A 667 32.33 -13.42 -13.56
C CYS A 667 33.53 -14.37 -13.70
N HIS A 668 33.57 -15.20 -14.74
CA HIS A 668 34.61 -16.20 -15.01
C HIS A 668 34.83 -17.22 -13.87
N VAL A 669 33.87 -17.33 -12.95
CA VAL A 669 33.82 -18.35 -11.89
C VAL A 669 32.92 -19.50 -12.34
N ARG A 670 33.17 -20.71 -11.82
CA ARG A 670 32.28 -21.85 -12.03
C ARG A 670 30.92 -21.59 -11.37
N CYS A 671 29.84 -21.77 -12.11
CA CYS A 671 28.49 -21.63 -11.57
C CYS A 671 28.26 -22.71 -10.49
N THR A 672 28.05 -22.28 -9.25
CA THR A 672 27.81 -23.17 -8.10
C THR A 672 26.33 -23.40 -7.81
N ASP A 673 25.46 -22.57 -8.40
CA ASP A 673 24.01 -22.67 -8.26
C ASP A 673 23.44 -23.89 -9.00
N ILE A 674 22.25 -24.35 -8.59
CA ILE A 674 21.54 -25.50 -9.14
C ILE A 674 21.02 -25.20 -10.56
N SER A 675 20.78 -23.93 -10.86
CA SER A 675 20.35 -23.46 -12.16
C SER A 675 21.40 -22.56 -12.79
N VAL A 676 21.47 -22.58 -14.12
CA VAL A 676 22.29 -21.68 -14.91
C VAL A 676 21.43 -21.02 -15.98
N PHE A 677 21.77 -19.79 -16.33
CA PHE A 677 21.03 -19.04 -17.34
C PHE A 677 21.82 -19.12 -18.64
N LYS A 678 21.16 -19.57 -19.72
CA LYS A 678 21.75 -19.63 -21.05
C LYS A 678 21.17 -18.54 -21.92
N TYR A 679 22.04 -17.79 -22.59
CA TYR A 679 21.64 -16.74 -23.54
C TYR A 679 22.70 -16.62 -24.62
N GLN A 680 22.28 -16.69 -25.89
CA GLN A 680 23.17 -16.61 -27.07
C GLN A 680 24.45 -17.47 -26.92
N ASP A 681 24.26 -18.78 -26.69
CA ASP A 681 25.31 -19.79 -26.48
C ASP A 681 26.24 -19.59 -25.26
N ASN A 682 26.02 -18.55 -24.47
CA ASN A 682 26.77 -18.28 -23.25
C ASN A 682 26.04 -18.77 -22.00
N VAL A 683 26.81 -19.07 -20.95
CA VAL A 683 26.29 -19.54 -19.67
C VAL A 683 26.56 -18.50 -18.59
N TYR A 684 25.58 -18.25 -17.74
CA TYR A 684 25.60 -17.23 -16.70
C TYR A 684 25.24 -17.80 -15.34
N CYS A 685 25.85 -17.19 -14.32
CA CYS A 685 25.74 -17.59 -12.93
C CYS A 685 24.35 -17.31 -12.33
N ASP A 686 23.79 -16.16 -12.69
CA ASP A 686 22.52 -15.62 -12.23
C ASP A 686 22.00 -14.60 -13.27
N LEU A 687 20.82 -14.03 -13.02
CA LEU A 687 20.25 -12.96 -13.87
C LEU A 687 21.12 -11.68 -13.88
N GLY A 688 21.85 -11.37 -12.81
CA GLY A 688 22.75 -10.23 -12.75
C GLY A 688 23.93 -10.35 -13.71
N CYS A 689 24.50 -11.55 -13.83
CA CYS A 689 25.52 -11.94 -14.80
C CYS A 689 24.98 -11.77 -16.24
N VAL A 690 23.76 -12.24 -16.56
CA VAL A 690 23.15 -12.06 -17.89
C VAL A 690 22.99 -10.56 -18.22
N ARG A 691 22.52 -9.77 -17.26
CA ARG A 691 22.25 -8.34 -17.43
C ARG A 691 23.49 -7.52 -17.76
N LYS A 692 24.63 -7.83 -17.12
CA LYS A 692 25.90 -7.14 -17.41
C LYS A 692 26.26 -7.22 -18.90
N VAL A 693 26.07 -8.37 -19.56
CA VAL A 693 26.36 -8.52 -21.00
C VAL A 693 25.47 -7.63 -21.86
N LYS A 694 24.16 -7.62 -21.63
CA LYS A 694 23.22 -6.80 -22.42
C LYS A 694 23.49 -5.30 -22.30
N ILE A 695 23.92 -4.82 -21.13
CA ILE A 695 24.32 -3.41 -20.94
C ILE A 695 25.58 -3.07 -21.77
N TYR A 696 26.53 -4.00 -21.88
CA TYR A 696 27.71 -3.79 -22.73
C TYR A 696 27.34 -3.82 -24.23
N GLU A 697 26.38 -4.65 -24.65
CA GLU A 697 25.90 -4.71 -26.04
C GLU A 697 25.13 -3.45 -26.47
N SER A 698 24.29 -2.88 -25.58
CA SER A 698 23.55 -1.64 -25.84
C SER A 698 24.48 -0.41 -25.87
N ARG A 699 25.46 -0.33 -24.96
CA ARG A 699 26.49 0.73 -24.99
C ARG A 699 27.46 0.58 -26.16
N GLY A 700 27.77 -0.66 -26.56
CA GLY A 700 28.59 -0.94 -27.74
C GLY A 700 27.93 -0.46 -29.03
N SER A 701 26.62 -0.65 -29.17
CA SER A 701 25.87 -0.19 -30.34
C SER A 701 25.70 1.35 -30.39
N GLU A 702 25.66 2.05 -29.26
CA GLU A 702 25.73 3.53 -29.20
C GLU A 702 27.12 4.09 -29.57
N LEU A 703 28.21 3.40 -29.17
CA LEU A 703 29.58 3.77 -29.57
C LEU A 703 29.84 3.50 -31.06
N PHE A 704 29.25 2.45 -31.62
CA PHE A 704 29.31 2.17 -33.06
C PHE A 704 28.46 3.16 -33.87
N SER A 705 27.32 3.62 -33.36
CA SER A 705 26.50 4.65 -34.02
C SER A 705 27.16 6.04 -33.97
N SER A 706 27.85 6.39 -32.88
CA SER A 706 28.62 7.64 -32.79
C SER A 706 29.87 7.63 -33.68
N GLN A 707 30.57 6.49 -33.78
CA GLN A 707 31.73 6.35 -34.67
C GLN A 707 31.35 6.27 -36.15
N THR A 708 30.21 5.66 -36.51
CA THR A 708 29.70 5.67 -37.89
C THR A 708 29.13 7.02 -38.32
N ALA A 709 28.64 7.85 -37.38
CA ALA A 709 28.28 9.25 -37.64
C ALA A 709 29.52 10.13 -37.90
N GLN A 710 30.61 9.95 -37.15
CA GLN A 710 31.88 10.64 -37.39
C GLN A 710 32.58 10.20 -38.69
N LEU A 711 32.47 8.93 -39.07
CA LEU A 711 33.02 8.42 -40.35
C LEU A 711 32.21 8.84 -41.58
N LYS A 712 30.93 9.24 -41.41
CA LYS A 712 30.10 9.82 -42.47
C LYS A 712 30.23 11.34 -42.60
N SER A 713 30.84 12.04 -41.64
CA SER A 713 31.18 13.46 -41.77
C SER A 713 32.61 13.70 -42.32
N LEU A 714 33.36 12.62 -42.56
CA LEU A 714 34.74 12.63 -43.10
C LEU A 714 34.86 12.00 -44.50
N LYS A 715 33.72 11.71 -45.14
CA LYS A 715 33.59 11.45 -46.58
C LYS A 715 32.66 12.51 -47.16
#